data_AF-A0A7N6BY45-F1
#
_entry.id   AF-A0A7N6BY45-F1
#
_cell.length_a   1.000
_cell.length_b   1.000
_cell.length_c   1.000
_cell.angle_alpha   90.00
_cell.angle_beta   90.00
_cell.angle_gamma   90.00
#
_symmetry.space_group_name_H-M   'P 1'
#
loop_
_entity.id
_entity.type
_entity.pdbx_description
1 polymer ?
#
loop_
_entity_poly.entity_id
_entity_poly.type
_entity_poly.pdbx_seq_one_letter_code
_entity_poly.pdbx_strand_id
1 'polypeptide(L)'
;MKLFISEGNPHCLKVLSALGVTGVQCDVQCVNHEERVVPFLSRPAVPALLLPNGLYLFSSNAICRYLFEVNGQESSELCNQWLEWEATDLQVSPALNKKYFNLLLTCFVKHKTSLRCEGSVSVADIVLWAALYPVLYLPFFLYFQTILCQSAAQKVLQGKGLQGMKSYMQRQPAPHSNQCRETQPLVSEEEMEAAAHTWNKGLNPAPLDTGRQHPILPQEGKRNILVTSALPYVNNVPHLGNIIGCVLSADVFSRYCRLRGWNLLFVCGTDEYGTATENKAREEGLTPQQICDKYHAIHSGIYKWFQIDFDFFGRTTTEKQTEIAQDIFWRLHKNGFLVDDTVEQLRCENCQRFLADRFVEGTCPHCSYPEARGDQCDKCGRLINAVELREPQCKVCRRTPVIRSSKHLFLDLPKLETQLEQWLEKSTSTGDWTANAKQITRSWLRDGLKPRCITRDLQWGTPVPHPEYKEKVFYVWFDAPIGYLSITANYTDKWETWWKNPQQVELYNFMAKDNVPFHSVVFPCSLLGAQDNYTLVNNLVATEYLNYEDTKFSKSRGVGVFGDMAKDTGIPSDVWRFYLLYVRPEGQDSAFSWADMALKNNSELLNNLGNFINRAGMFVTRFFEGCVPVMDLQQEDKRLLALVGWELQQYIKLMDKVKIRDALKHILNISRHGNQYIQVNEPWKKIKGGDIERQRAGTVTGVSVNIACLLSVMLFPYMPKVSQTIRDQLNAPQSCISTMLYGTTGTFVCSLRAGHRIGTVSPLFQKLEVDQIEALKKRFGGQQVFEPATVPAPAAPAADAATVNGVDPEKAKQLTQAVAEQGDKVRALKTQKAEKAVITAEVTKLLDLKKQLAVAEGKSPEPAPQKGKKK
;
A
#
# COMPACT_ATOMS: atom_id res chain seq x y z
N MET A 1 -36.17 -12.42 25.19
CA MET A 1 -35.04 -11.59 24.73
C MET A 1 -34.73 -10.56 25.79
N LYS A 2 -33.47 -10.11 25.91
CA LYS A 2 -33.09 -9.02 26.82
C LYS A 2 -32.45 -7.89 26.03
N LEU A 3 -32.98 -6.68 26.13
CA LEU A 3 -32.49 -5.49 25.46
C LEU A 3 -31.80 -4.59 26.49
N PHE A 4 -30.51 -4.34 26.29
CA PHE A 4 -29.73 -3.42 27.09
C PHE A 4 -29.73 -2.04 26.43
N ILE A 5 -30.10 -1.01 27.19
CA ILE A 5 -30.15 0.40 26.77
C ILE A 5 -29.41 1.29 27.76
N SER A 6 -29.05 2.50 27.34
CA SER A 6 -28.37 3.49 28.19
C SER A 6 -28.98 4.88 27.99
N GLU A 7 -29.18 5.62 29.07
CA GLU A 7 -29.76 6.98 29.03
C GLU A 7 -28.91 7.97 28.22
N GLY A 8 -29.51 8.75 27.33
CA GLY A 8 -28.80 9.75 26.52
C GLY A 8 -28.02 9.20 25.31
N ASN A 9 -28.09 7.90 25.01
CA ASN A 9 -27.57 7.34 23.77
C ASN A 9 -28.65 7.43 22.66
N PRO A 10 -28.44 8.22 21.59
CA PRO A 10 -29.43 8.40 20.53
C PRO A 10 -29.73 7.11 19.74
N HIS A 11 -28.82 6.13 19.73
CA HIS A 11 -29.09 4.83 19.08
C HIS A 11 -30.08 3.97 19.89
N CYS A 12 -30.21 4.19 21.20
CA CYS A 12 -31.23 3.52 22.03
C CYS A 12 -32.65 3.99 21.68
N LEU A 13 -32.81 5.23 21.19
CA LEU A 13 -34.09 5.75 20.70
C LEU A 13 -34.64 4.93 19.54
N LYS A 14 -33.77 4.54 18.60
CA LYS A 14 -34.13 3.71 17.43
C LYS A 14 -34.76 2.39 17.87
N VAL A 15 -34.08 1.69 18.77
CA VAL A 15 -34.47 0.35 19.20
C VAL A 15 -35.71 0.39 20.07
N LEU A 16 -35.85 1.38 20.96
CA LEU A 16 -37.05 1.54 21.77
C LEU A 16 -38.28 1.92 20.96
N SER A 17 -38.13 2.77 19.93
CA SER A 17 -39.22 3.07 19.01
C SER A 17 -39.61 1.85 18.18
N ALA A 18 -38.64 1.07 17.69
CA ALA A 18 -38.91 -0.17 16.98
C ALA A 18 -39.63 -1.19 17.89
N LEU A 19 -39.21 -1.33 19.14
CA LEU A 19 -39.86 -2.20 20.12
C LEU A 19 -41.30 -1.74 20.42
N GLY A 20 -41.51 -0.44 20.58
CA GLY A 20 -42.84 0.13 20.83
C GLY A 20 -43.80 -0.04 19.65
N VAL A 21 -43.33 0.08 18.42
CA VAL A 21 -44.14 -0.08 17.20
C VAL A 21 -44.42 -1.55 16.89
N THR A 22 -43.46 -2.44 17.14
CA THR A 22 -43.62 -3.87 16.87
C THR A 22 -44.36 -4.62 17.97
N GLY A 23 -44.39 -4.09 19.21
CA GLY A 23 -45.06 -4.73 20.35
C GLY A 23 -44.41 -6.04 20.80
N VAL A 24 -43.23 -6.38 20.27
CA VAL A 24 -42.50 -7.61 20.57
C VAL A 24 -42.13 -7.64 22.05
N GLN A 25 -42.39 -8.75 22.74
CA GLN A 25 -42.04 -8.88 24.16
C GLN A 25 -40.52 -9.03 24.34
N CYS A 26 -39.92 -8.01 24.95
CA CYS A 26 -38.52 -7.99 25.32
C CYS A 26 -38.35 -7.39 26.73
N ASP A 27 -37.54 -8.03 27.56
CA ASP A 27 -37.12 -7.47 28.85
C ASP A 27 -36.11 -6.34 28.58
N VAL A 28 -36.39 -5.12 29.05
CA VAL A 28 -35.56 -3.93 28.77
C VAL A 28 -34.82 -3.52 30.04
N GLN A 29 -33.49 -3.53 29.99
CA GLN A 29 -32.62 -3.21 31.12
C GLN A 29 -31.81 -1.94 30.82
N CYS A 30 -31.88 -0.97 31.73
CA CYS A 30 -31.07 0.25 31.64
C CYS A 30 -29.72 0.01 32.32
N VAL A 31 -28.63 0.19 31.57
CA VAL A 31 -27.24 -0.03 31.99
C VAL A 31 -26.41 1.23 31.80
N ASN A 32 -25.25 1.31 32.46
CA ASN A 32 -24.31 2.40 32.25
C ASN A 32 -23.65 2.28 30.85
N HIS A 33 -23.32 3.40 30.19
CA HIS A 33 -22.62 3.42 28.89
C HIS A 33 -21.27 2.69 28.92
N GLU A 34 -20.64 2.58 30.08
CA GLU A 34 -19.35 1.94 30.27
C GLU A 34 -19.47 0.44 30.61
N GLU A 35 -20.70 -0.05 30.81
CA GLU A 35 -20.97 -1.43 31.19
C GLU A 35 -20.81 -2.39 30.00
N ARG A 36 -20.02 -3.46 30.19
CA ARG A 36 -19.76 -4.44 29.15
C ARG A 36 -20.86 -5.52 29.13
N VAL A 37 -21.94 -5.21 28.42
CA VAL A 37 -23.07 -6.13 28.24
C VAL A 37 -22.81 -7.22 27.19
N VAL A 38 -21.90 -6.97 26.23
CA VAL A 38 -21.46 -7.96 25.22
C VAL A 38 -20.09 -8.52 25.63
N PRO A 39 -20.00 -9.78 26.11
CA PRO A 39 -18.80 -10.28 26.80
C PRO A 39 -17.53 -10.33 25.94
N PHE A 40 -17.67 -10.48 24.62
CA PHE A 40 -16.56 -10.70 23.68
C PHE A 40 -16.08 -9.41 22.98
N LEU A 41 -16.73 -8.26 23.23
CA LEU A 41 -16.27 -6.99 22.67
C LEU A 41 -15.26 -6.32 23.61
N SER A 42 -14.17 -5.80 23.03
CA SER A 42 -13.13 -5.08 23.77
C SER A 42 -13.58 -3.69 24.25
N ARG A 43 -14.68 -3.17 23.71
CA ARG A 43 -15.32 -1.90 24.07
C ARG A 43 -16.79 -2.09 24.42
N PRO A 44 -17.36 -1.31 25.36
CA PRO A 44 -18.80 -1.32 25.64
C PRO A 44 -19.62 -1.03 24.37
N ALA A 45 -20.71 -1.77 24.17
CA ALA A 45 -21.60 -1.62 23.03
C ALA A 45 -23.05 -1.66 23.51
N VAL A 46 -23.72 -0.50 23.46
CA VAL A 46 -25.12 -0.30 23.82
C VAL A 46 -25.73 0.61 22.73
N PRO A 47 -26.94 0.34 22.19
CA PRO A 47 -27.86 -0.74 22.55
C PRO A 47 -27.36 -2.13 22.11
N ALA A 48 -27.72 -3.16 22.89
CA ALA A 48 -27.45 -4.55 22.55
C ALA A 48 -28.66 -5.44 22.90
N LEU A 49 -29.00 -6.40 22.04
CA LEU A 49 -30.07 -7.36 22.22
C LEU A 49 -29.49 -8.77 22.38
N LEU A 50 -29.76 -9.41 23.52
CA LEU A 50 -29.49 -10.83 23.78
C LEU A 50 -30.67 -11.68 23.32
N LEU A 51 -30.41 -12.52 22.34
CA LEU A 51 -31.35 -13.47 21.77
C LEU A 51 -31.48 -14.73 22.63
N PRO A 52 -32.59 -15.50 22.52
CA PRO A 52 -32.80 -16.71 23.32
C PRO A 52 -31.76 -17.81 23.08
N ASN A 53 -31.10 -17.80 21.93
CA ASN A 53 -30.03 -18.73 21.57
C ASN A 53 -28.64 -18.31 22.08
N GLY A 54 -28.55 -17.25 22.89
CA GLY A 54 -27.30 -16.74 23.46
C GLY A 54 -26.50 -15.81 22.54
N LEU A 55 -26.99 -15.50 21.33
CA LEU A 55 -26.35 -14.54 20.43
C LEU A 55 -26.67 -13.09 20.83
N TYR A 56 -25.73 -12.20 20.53
CA TYR A 56 -25.87 -10.76 20.77
C TYR A 56 -25.95 -10.00 19.44
N LEU A 57 -26.98 -9.17 19.29
CA LEU A 57 -27.04 -8.13 18.26
C LEU A 57 -26.66 -6.79 18.90
N PHE A 58 -25.66 -6.10 18.39
CA PHE A 58 -25.15 -4.84 18.97
C PHE A 58 -25.09 -3.69 17.95
N SER A 59 -25.72 -3.87 16.78
CA SER A 59 -25.98 -2.81 15.80
C SER A 59 -27.43 -2.37 15.93
N SER A 60 -27.67 -1.07 16.16
CA SER A 60 -29.02 -0.53 16.32
C SER A 60 -29.94 -0.82 15.13
N ASN A 61 -29.43 -0.71 13.89
CA ASN A 61 -30.21 -1.01 12.68
C ASN A 61 -30.51 -2.52 12.55
N ALA A 62 -29.56 -3.38 12.92
CA ALA A 62 -29.77 -4.84 12.92
C ALA A 62 -30.79 -5.26 13.98
N ILE A 63 -30.76 -4.65 15.16
CA ILE A 63 -31.75 -4.90 16.22
C ILE A 63 -33.14 -4.44 15.76
N CYS A 64 -33.27 -3.24 15.18
CA CYS A 64 -34.55 -2.76 14.65
C CYS A 64 -35.10 -3.70 13.58
N ARG A 65 -34.27 -4.12 12.62
CA ARG A 65 -34.66 -5.06 11.57
C ARG A 65 -35.15 -6.38 12.17
N TYR A 66 -34.41 -6.94 13.11
CA TYR A 66 -34.78 -8.18 13.79
C TYR A 66 -36.12 -8.07 14.52
N LEU A 67 -36.40 -6.95 15.20
CA LEU A 67 -37.69 -6.74 15.88
C LEU A 67 -38.87 -6.70 14.90
N PHE A 68 -38.69 -6.09 13.72
CA PHE A 68 -39.71 -6.07 12.67
C PHE A 68 -39.91 -7.45 12.03
N GLU A 69 -38.83 -8.19 11.79
CA GLU A 69 -38.89 -9.57 11.27
C GLU A 69 -39.60 -10.52 12.27
N VAL A 70 -39.35 -10.39 13.58
CA VAL A 70 -40.06 -11.16 14.62
C VAL A 70 -41.56 -10.83 14.66
N ASN A 71 -41.96 -9.61 14.28
CA ASN A 71 -43.35 -9.20 14.15
C ASN A 71 -43.98 -9.59 12.79
N GLY A 72 -43.29 -10.38 11.97
CA GLY A 72 -43.80 -10.84 10.68
C GLY A 72 -43.76 -9.78 9.57
N GLN A 73 -43.01 -8.70 9.74
CA GLN A 73 -42.77 -7.70 8.69
C GLN A 73 -41.37 -7.89 8.09
N GLU A 74 -41.30 -8.47 6.89
CA GLU A 74 -40.03 -8.61 6.17
C GLU A 74 -39.53 -7.28 5.62
N SER A 75 -38.21 -7.09 5.63
CA SER A 75 -37.57 -5.89 5.10
C SER A 75 -37.43 -5.97 3.57
N SER A 76 -38.00 -4.99 2.86
CA SER A 76 -37.81 -4.87 1.41
C SER A 76 -36.37 -4.46 1.06
N GLU A 77 -35.96 -4.69 -0.18
CA GLU A 77 -34.64 -4.27 -0.68
C GLU A 77 -34.43 -2.75 -0.56
N LEU A 78 -35.50 -1.97 -0.75
CA LEU A 78 -35.50 -0.53 -0.53
C LEU A 78 -35.29 -0.17 0.96
N CYS A 79 -35.94 -0.89 1.89
CA CYS A 79 -35.70 -0.68 3.32
C CYS A 79 -34.24 -0.97 3.69
N ASN A 80 -33.63 -2.01 3.11
CA ASN A 80 -32.23 -2.34 3.36
C ASN A 80 -31.28 -1.26 2.83
N GLN A 81 -31.54 -0.67 1.66
CA GLN A 81 -30.78 0.47 1.13
C GLN A 81 -30.84 1.68 2.08
N TRP A 82 -32.02 1.97 2.66
CA TRP A 82 -32.15 3.07 3.64
C TRP A 82 -31.44 2.79 4.96
N LEU A 83 -31.48 1.55 5.46
CA LEU A 83 -30.76 1.16 6.67
C LEU A 83 -29.23 1.22 6.48
N GLU A 84 -28.74 0.87 5.29
CA GLU A 84 -27.32 0.96 4.92
C GLU A 84 -26.88 2.43 4.74
N TRP A 85 -27.67 3.22 4.01
CA TRP A 85 -27.43 4.65 3.83
C TRP A 85 -27.36 5.36 5.19
N GLU A 86 -28.32 5.11 6.07
CA GLU A 86 -28.32 5.74 7.39
C GLU A 86 -27.09 5.35 8.22
N ALA A 87 -26.71 4.06 8.23
CA ALA A 87 -25.55 3.57 8.96
C ALA A 87 -24.22 4.12 8.42
N THR A 88 -24.12 4.38 7.12
CA THR A 88 -22.88 4.80 6.45
C THR A 88 -22.74 6.31 6.27
N ASP A 89 -23.85 7.02 6.07
CA ASP A 89 -23.85 8.44 5.72
C ASP A 89 -24.42 9.35 6.83
N LEU A 90 -25.39 8.88 7.64
CA LEU A 90 -26.03 9.71 8.67
C LEU A 90 -25.38 9.56 10.05
N GLN A 91 -25.05 8.35 10.49
CA GLN A 91 -24.44 8.10 11.82
C GLN A 91 -23.00 8.63 11.96
N VAL A 92 -22.34 8.97 10.84
CA VAL A 92 -20.91 9.34 10.80
C VAL A 92 -20.69 10.87 10.85
N SER A 93 -21.76 11.68 10.88
CA SER A 93 -21.67 13.15 10.78
C SER A 93 -21.86 13.86 12.14
N PRO A 94 -20.83 14.47 12.75
CA PRO A 94 -20.93 15.06 14.10
C PRO A 94 -21.63 16.43 14.15
N ALA A 95 -21.94 17.04 12.99
CA ALA A 95 -22.58 18.35 12.92
C ALA A 95 -23.47 18.46 11.67
N LEU A 96 -24.78 18.35 11.85
CA LEU A 96 -25.78 18.62 10.82
C LEU A 96 -25.85 20.13 10.54
N ASN A 97 -24.93 20.61 9.69
CA ASN A 97 -24.91 21.97 9.20
C ASN A 97 -26.09 22.20 8.21
N LYS A 98 -26.57 23.44 8.05
CA LYS A 98 -27.71 23.85 7.19
C LYS A 98 -27.63 23.30 5.74
N LYS A 99 -26.42 22.95 5.28
CA LYS A 99 -26.13 22.37 3.96
C LYS A 99 -26.53 20.88 3.86
N TYR A 100 -26.35 20.08 4.92
CA TYR A 100 -26.84 18.70 4.99
C TYR A 100 -28.36 18.64 5.10
N PHE A 101 -28.97 19.64 5.75
CA PHE A 101 -30.43 19.79 5.80
C PHE A 101 -31.05 19.95 4.41
N ASN A 102 -30.46 20.80 3.55
CA ASN A 102 -30.90 20.92 2.15
C ASN A 102 -30.65 19.64 1.36
N LEU A 103 -29.56 18.91 1.63
CA LEU A 103 -29.26 17.62 1.00
C LEU A 103 -30.31 16.55 1.36
N LEU A 104 -30.66 16.45 2.66
CA LEU A 104 -31.73 15.59 3.16
C LEU A 104 -33.09 15.95 2.51
N LEU A 105 -33.43 17.24 2.45
CA LEU A 105 -34.65 17.70 1.78
C LEU A 105 -34.65 17.33 0.28
N THR A 106 -33.51 17.44 -0.40
CA THR A 106 -33.38 17.15 -1.83
C THR A 106 -33.46 15.65 -2.12
N CYS A 107 -32.87 14.80 -1.27
CA CYS A 107 -33.02 13.35 -1.35
C CYS A 107 -34.47 12.92 -1.08
N PHE A 108 -35.13 13.50 -0.07
CA PHE A 108 -36.55 13.26 0.20
C PHE A 108 -37.47 13.72 -0.94
N VAL A 109 -37.16 14.84 -1.59
CA VAL A 109 -37.93 15.38 -2.73
C VAL A 109 -37.66 14.61 -4.03
N LYS A 110 -36.45 14.05 -4.24
CA LYS A 110 -36.13 13.19 -5.39
C LYS A 110 -36.78 11.81 -5.30
N HIS A 111 -36.88 11.23 -4.10
CA HIS A 111 -37.58 9.95 -3.87
C HIS A 111 -39.08 10.16 -3.65
N LYS A 112 -39.72 10.86 -4.59
CA LYS A 112 -41.14 11.23 -4.56
C LYS A 112 -42.07 10.05 -4.88
N THR A 113 -41.93 8.94 -4.18
CA THR A 113 -42.91 7.84 -4.13
C THR A 113 -42.59 6.93 -2.95
N SER A 114 -43.36 7.10 -1.88
CA SER A 114 -43.72 6.05 -0.91
C SER A 114 -42.65 5.57 0.08
N LEU A 115 -42.39 6.35 1.14
CA LEU A 115 -42.00 5.77 2.46
C LEU A 115 -43.15 4.97 3.11
N ARG A 116 -44.30 4.85 2.44
CA ARG A 116 -45.31 3.82 2.73
C ARG A 116 -45.06 2.62 1.84
N CYS A 117 -44.45 1.57 2.39
CA CYS A 117 -44.84 0.23 1.96
C CYS A 117 -46.25 -0.01 2.55
N GLU A 118 -47.29 0.16 1.73
CA GLU A 118 -48.61 -0.45 1.95
C GLU A 118 -49.29 -0.16 3.31
N GLY A 119 -49.30 1.11 3.76
CA GLY A 119 -50.19 1.55 4.85
C GLY A 119 -49.74 1.21 6.28
N SER A 120 -48.58 0.59 6.48
CA SER A 120 -47.97 0.33 7.79
C SER A 120 -46.61 1.03 7.94
N VAL A 121 -46.16 1.27 9.18
CA VAL A 121 -44.86 1.90 9.48
C VAL A 121 -43.74 0.87 9.26
N SER A 122 -42.72 1.21 8.47
CA SER A 122 -41.59 0.30 8.19
C SER A 122 -40.41 0.50 9.16
N VAL A 123 -39.47 -0.46 9.17
CA VAL A 123 -38.22 -0.33 9.93
C VAL A 123 -37.38 0.89 9.50
N ALA A 124 -37.39 1.21 8.20
CA ALA A 124 -36.65 2.34 7.65
C ALA A 124 -37.23 3.67 8.15
N ASP A 125 -38.56 3.77 8.24
CA ASP A 125 -39.24 4.94 8.80
C ASP A 125 -38.82 5.23 10.24
N ILE A 126 -38.77 4.18 11.07
CA ILE A 126 -38.41 4.30 12.48
C ILE A 126 -36.93 4.67 12.65
N VAL A 127 -36.04 4.06 11.88
CA VAL A 127 -34.61 4.32 11.95
C VAL A 127 -34.29 5.74 11.49
N LEU A 128 -34.90 6.21 10.40
CA LEU A 128 -34.73 7.58 9.90
C LEU A 128 -35.34 8.61 10.85
N TRP A 129 -36.55 8.36 11.37
CA TRP A 129 -37.19 9.22 12.36
C TRP A 129 -36.30 9.39 13.60
N ALA A 130 -35.84 8.29 14.20
CA ALA A 130 -35.07 8.33 15.43
C ALA A 130 -33.66 8.93 15.23
N ALA A 131 -33.08 8.82 14.04
CA ALA A 131 -31.80 9.46 13.72
C ALA A 131 -31.94 10.99 13.53
N LEU A 132 -33.08 11.47 13.01
CA LEU A 132 -33.33 12.89 12.75
C LEU A 132 -33.96 13.63 13.94
N TYR A 133 -34.64 12.90 14.83
CA TYR A 133 -35.37 13.45 15.98
C TYR A 133 -34.51 14.35 16.90
N PRO A 134 -33.26 14.00 17.26
CA PRO A 134 -32.44 14.85 18.14
C PRO A 134 -31.98 16.17 17.49
N VAL A 135 -32.15 16.33 16.17
CA VAL A 135 -31.54 17.41 15.38
C VAL A 135 -32.57 18.44 14.90
N LEU A 136 -33.86 18.09 14.84
CA LEU A 136 -34.90 18.92 14.22
C LEU A 136 -36.01 19.28 15.22
N TYR A 137 -36.14 20.57 15.55
CA TYR A 137 -37.31 21.15 16.23
C TYR A 137 -38.15 21.93 15.19
N LEU A 138 -38.94 21.25 14.36
CA LEU A 138 -39.80 21.89 13.35
C LEU A 138 -41.18 21.19 13.21
N PRO A 139 -42.24 21.91 12.76
CA PRO A 139 -43.63 21.43 12.77
C PRO A 139 -43.95 20.29 11.78
N PHE A 140 -43.01 19.87 10.94
CA PHE A 140 -43.22 18.88 9.89
C PHE A 140 -43.35 17.43 10.41
N PHE A 141 -43.14 17.20 11.72
CA PHE A 141 -43.18 15.89 12.38
C PHE A 141 -44.56 15.45 12.89
N LEU A 142 -45.63 16.21 12.62
CA LEU A 142 -47.02 15.82 12.95
C LEU A 142 -47.44 14.49 12.29
N TYR A 143 -46.73 14.04 11.23
CA TYR A 143 -46.99 12.78 10.53
C TYR A 143 -46.47 11.52 11.26
N PHE A 144 -45.46 11.65 12.13
CA PHE A 144 -44.82 10.53 12.84
C PHE A 144 -45.12 10.49 14.34
N GLN A 145 -46.08 11.30 14.80
CA GLN A 145 -46.56 11.30 16.19
C GLN A 145 -47.48 10.10 16.48
N THR A 146 -46.98 8.88 16.30
CA THR A 146 -47.53 7.76 17.05
C THR A 146 -47.11 7.93 18.51
N ILE A 147 -48.07 7.90 19.45
CA ILE A 147 -47.88 8.08 20.90
C ILE A 147 -46.71 7.22 21.45
N LEU A 148 -46.42 6.09 20.81
CA LEU A 148 -45.34 5.15 21.12
C LEU A 148 -43.92 5.71 20.91
N CYS A 149 -43.67 6.50 19.86
CA CYS A 149 -42.35 7.08 19.57
C CYS A 149 -42.01 8.25 20.52
N GLN A 150 -43.03 8.98 20.99
CA GLN A 150 -42.86 10.02 22.01
C GLN A 150 -42.49 9.44 23.38
N SER A 151 -43.07 8.31 23.78
CA SER A 151 -42.70 7.62 25.02
C SER A 151 -41.23 7.16 25.01
N ALA A 152 -40.75 6.64 23.88
CA ALA A 152 -39.35 6.26 23.69
C ALA A 152 -38.41 7.49 23.77
N ALA A 153 -38.79 8.61 23.14
CA ALA A 153 -38.05 9.86 23.24
C ALA A 153 -37.98 10.39 24.69
N GLN A 154 -39.08 10.34 25.43
CA GLN A 154 -39.11 10.76 26.82
C GLN A 154 -38.21 9.88 27.71
N LYS A 155 -38.21 8.56 27.50
CA LYS A 155 -37.34 7.63 28.25
C LYS A 155 -35.84 7.83 28.00
N VAL A 156 -35.44 8.30 26.81
CA VAL A 156 -34.02 8.45 26.45
C VAL A 156 -33.50 9.88 26.67
N LEU A 157 -34.36 10.90 26.53
CA LEU A 157 -33.93 12.30 26.40
C LEU A 157 -34.43 13.24 27.51
N GLN A 158 -35.22 12.78 28.50
CA GLN A 158 -35.61 13.61 29.66
C GLN A 158 -34.54 13.67 30.77
N GLY A 159 -34.60 14.71 31.60
CA GLY A 159 -33.76 14.86 32.79
C GLY A 159 -32.27 14.88 32.47
N LYS A 160 -31.49 13.96 33.09
CA LYS A 160 -30.04 13.81 32.87
C LYS A 160 -29.71 13.28 31.46
N GLY A 161 -30.67 12.72 30.72
CA GLY A 161 -30.49 12.16 29.37
C GLY A 161 -30.09 13.20 28.31
N LEU A 162 -30.60 14.43 28.39
CA LEU A 162 -30.22 15.51 27.45
C LEU A 162 -28.75 15.95 27.66
N GLN A 163 -28.30 15.96 28.91
CA GLN A 163 -26.91 16.28 29.28
C GLN A 163 -25.97 15.10 28.95
N GLY A 164 -26.46 13.87 29.10
CA GLY A 164 -25.82 12.64 28.62
C GLY A 164 -25.64 12.61 27.10
N MET A 165 -26.64 13.05 26.33
CA MET A 165 -26.56 13.14 24.87
C MET A 165 -25.53 14.17 24.40
N LYS A 166 -25.49 15.36 25.02
CA LYS A 166 -24.44 16.35 24.74
C LYS A 166 -23.05 15.80 25.04
N SER A 167 -22.89 15.11 26.17
CA SER A 167 -21.63 14.47 26.56
C SER A 167 -21.24 13.32 25.61
N TYR A 168 -22.21 12.53 25.15
CA TYR A 168 -22.03 11.47 24.16
C TYR A 168 -21.55 12.04 22.82
N MET A 169 -22.21 13.07 22.30
CA MET A 169 -21.83 13.74 21.04
C MET A 169 -20.44 14.39 21.11
N GLN A 170 -20.05 14.95 22.26
CA GLN A 170 -18.72 15.54 22.46
C GLN A 170 -17.59 14.51 22.58
N ARG A 171 -17.90 13.28 22.99
CA ARG A 171 -16.94 12.16 23.11
C ARG A 171 -16.76 11.38 21.81
N GLN A 172 -17.60 11.63 20.80
CA GLN A 172 -17.39 11.06 19.46
C GLN A 172 -16.14 11.69 18.82
N PRO A 173 -15.27 10.91 18.17
CA PRO A 173 -14.09 11.44 17.53
C PRO A 173 -14.46 12.53 16.53
N ALA A 174 -13.73 13.66 16.57
CA ALA A 174 -13.83 14.69 15.54
C ALA A 174 -13.53 14.06 14.17
N PRO A 175 -14.22 14.48 13.10
CA PRO A 175 -14.08 13.81 11.82
C PRO A 175 -12.65 13.96 11.31
N HIS A 176 -12.07 12.87 10.83
CA HIS A 176 -11.07 12.97 9.77
C HIS A 176 -11.77 13.67 8.60
N SER A 177 -11.41 14.93 8.35
CA SER A 177 -11.83 15.65 7.16
C SER A 177 -11.25 14.92 5.95
N ASN A 178 -12.00 13.98 5.38
CA ASN A 178 -11.94 13.50 3.99
C ASN A 178 -12.61 12.13 3.93
N GLN A 179 -13.94 12.14 3.86
CA GLN A 179 -14.75 11.06 3.29
C GLN A 179 -16.20 11.55 3.20
N CYS A 180 -16.45 12.43 2.23
CA CYS A 180 -17.79 12.57 1.67
C CYS A 180 -17.77 11.66 0.43
N ARG A 181 -18.59 10.60 0.42
CA ARG A 181 -18.82 9.83 -0.82
C ARG A 181 -19.34 10.80 -1.88
N GLU A 182 -18.61 10.88 -2.98
CA GLU A 182 -18.84 11.81 -4.08
C GLU A 182 -20.22 11.58 -4.70
N THR A 183 -21.15 12.50 -4.45
CA THR A 183 -22.16 12.87 -5.47
C THR A 183 -21.41 13.06 -6.79
N GLN A 184 -21.84 12.39 -7.86
CA GLN A 184 -21.37 12.72 -9.21
C GLN A 184 -21.35 14.24 -9.37
N PRO A 185 -20.25 14.85 -9.83
CA PRO A 185 -20.20 16.28 -10.05
C PRO A 185 -21.39 16.69 -10.92
N LEU A 186 -22.15 17.68 -10.46
CA LEU A 186 -23.09 18.39 -11.32
C LEU A 186 -22.23 19.20 -12.30
N VAL A 187 -21.92 18.59 -13.45
CA VAL A 187 -21.21 19.25 -14.54
C VAL A 187 -22.17 20.26 -15.17
N SER A 188 -21.74 21.52 -15.22
CA SER A 188 -22.47 22.61 -15.86
C SER A 188 -22.40 22.51 -17.40
N GLU A 189 -23.34 23.15 -18.10
CA GLU A 189 -23.31 23.19 -19.58
C GLU A 189 -22.02 23.84 -20.12
N GLU A 190 -21.51 24.87 -19.42
CA GLU A 190 -20.25 25.53 -19.78
C GLU A 190 -19.06 24.57 -19.71
N GLU A 191 -18.96 23.76 -18.64
CA GLU A 191 -17.91 22.74 -18.50
C GLU A 191 -18.03 21.65 -19.56
N MET A 192 -19.25 21.29 -19.96
CA MET A 192 -19.50 20.32 -21.03
C MET A 192 -19.04 20.82 -22.39
N GLU A 193 -19.36 22.07 -22.74
CA GLU A 193 -18.91 22.66 -24.01
C GLU A 193 -17.40 22.93 -24.01
N ALA A 194 -16.82 23.35 -22.88
CA ALA A 194 -15.37 23.51 -22.75
C ALA A 194 -14.62 22.17 -22.93
N ALA A 195 -15.15 21.08 -22.37
CA ALA A 195 -14.61 19.74 -22.55
C ALA A 195 -14.72 19.27 -24.01
N ALA A 196 -15.87 19.49 -24.66
CA ALA A 196 -16.06 19.15 -26.07
C ALA A 196 -15.14 19.97 -27.00
N HIS A 197 -14.94 21.26 -26.71
CA HIS A 197 -14.01 22.10 -27.45
C HIS A 197 -12.56 21.61 -27.29
N THR A 198 -12.16 21.25 -26.07
CA THR A 198 -10.82 20.69 -25.79
C THR A 198 -10.61 19.35 -26.49
N TRP A 199 -11.62 18.48 -26.45
CA TRP A 199 -11.62 17.19 -27.14
C TRP A 199 -11.34 17.32 -28.65
N ASN A 200 -11.99 18.30 -29.30
CA ASN A 200 -11.89 18.54 -30.73
C ASN A 200 -10.53 19.08 -31.20
N LYS A 201 -9.73 19.68 -30.30
CA LYS A 201 -8.35 20.10 -30.64
C LYS A 201 -7.48 18.90 -31.04
N GLY A 202 -7.75 17.72 -30.49
CA GLY A 202 -6.98 16.50 -30.71
C GLY A 202 -5.54 16.59 -30.18
N LEU A 203 -4.67 15.69 -30.64
CA LEU A 203 -3.25 15.73 -30.28
C LEU A 203 -2.55 16.92 -30.93
N ASN A 204 -1.88 17.73 -30.13
CA ASN A 204 -0.91 18.69 -30.65
C ASN A 204 0.32 17.94 -31.18
N PRO A 205 0.97 18.43 -32.24
CA PRO A 205 2.32 18.01 -32.61
C PRO A 205 3.31 18.54 -31.56
N ALA A 206 3.29 17.96 -30.36
CA ALA A 206 4.33 18.19 -29.37
C ALA A 206 5.65 17.59 -29.88
N PRO A 207 6.82 18.14 -29.49
CA PRO A 207 8.10 17.55 -29.87
C PRO A 207 8.10 16.08 -29.46
N LEU A 208 8.47 15.22 -30.42
CA LEU A 208 8.72 13.81 -30.16
C LEU A 208 9.68 13.69 -28.97
N ASP A 209 9.37 12.80 -28.03
CA ASP A 209 10.28 12.46 -26.94
C ASP A 209 11.62 12.02 -27.56
N THR A 210 12.65 12.86 -27.46
CA THR A 210 13.98 12.59 -28.01
C THR A 210 14.75 11.55 -27.20
N GLY A 211 14.09 10.89 -26.24
CA GLY A 211 14.70 9.98 -25.28
C GLY A 211 15.42 10.75 -24.17
N ARG A 212 15.57 10.08 -23.02
CA ARG A 212 16.36 10.60 -21.89
C ARG A 212 17.83 10.68 -22.29
N GLN A 213 18.36 11.89 -22.43
CA GLN A 213 19.79 12.09 -22.60
C GLN A 213 20.46 12.17 -21.23
N HIS A 214 21.38 11.24 -20.98
CA HIS A 214 22.20 11.21 -19.77
C HIS A 214 23.57 11.86 -20.05
N PRO A 215 24.15 12.62 -19.09
CA PRO A 215 23.58 12.93 -17.80
C PRO A 215 22.51 14.02 -17.87
N ILE A 216 21.42 13.84 -17.10
CA ILE A 216 20.36 14.81 -16.90
C ILE A 216 20.87 15.90 -15.94
N LEU A 217 20.87 17.14 -16.38
CA LEU A 217 21.31 18.31 -15.62
C LEU A 217 20.16 19.33 -15.47
N PRO A 218 20.14 20.17 -14.42
CA PRO A 218 19.16 21.23 -14.27
C PRO A 218 19.14 22.17 -15.47
N GLN A 219 17.95 22.61 -15.86
CA GLN A 219 17.72 23.53 -16.97
C GLN A 219 17.09 24.81 -16.44
N GLU A 220 17.69 25.94 -16.77
CA GLU A 220 17.19 27.25 -16.35
C GLU A 220 15.81 27.53 -16.95
N GLY A 221 14.93 28.17 -16.17
CA GLY A 221 13.55 28.46 -16.57
C GLY A 221 12.62 27.24 -16.58
N LYS A 222 13.12 26.02 -16.31
CA LYS A 222 12.32 24.82 -16.11
C LYS A 222 12.27 24.42 -14.64
N ARG A 223 11.23 23.66 -14.29
CA ARG A 223 11.13 23.03 -12.97
C ARG A 223 12.07 21.82 -12.91
N ASN A 224 13.09 21.88 -12.05
CA ASN A 224 14.07 20.82 -11.88
C ASN A 224 13.78 20.04 -10.59
N ILE A 225 13.45 18.76 -10.71
CA ILE A 225 13.08 17.89 -9.60
C ILE A 225 14.18 16.86 -9.37
N LEU A 226 14.74 16.86 -8.17
CA LEU A 226 15.63 15.82 -7.71
C LEU A 226 14.85 14.87 -6.81
N VAL A 227 14.77 13.59 -7.20
CA VAL A 227 14.11 12.56 -6.40
C VAL A 227 15.16 11.63 -5.83
N THR A 228 15.06 11.35 -4.54
CA THR A 228 15.78 10.23 -3.93
C THR A 228 14.82 9.29 -3.21
N SER A 229 15.18 8.02 -3.19
CA SER A 229 14.61 7.03 -2.27
C SER A 229 15.65 6.70 -1.21
N ALA A 230 15.20 6.49 0.03
CA ALA A 230 16.05 5.99 1.10
C ALA A 230 16.91 4.82 0.63
N LEU A 231 18.22 4.89 0.92
CA LEU A 231 19.18 3.87 0.54
C LEU A 231 18.89 2.58 1.33
N PRO A 232 18.48 1.48 0.68
CA PRO A 232 18.35 0.20 1.36
C PRO A 232 19.69 -0.30 1.90
N TYR A 233 19.70 -0.77 3.15
CA TYR A 233 20.84 -1.49 3.71
C TYR A 233 21.11 -2.77 2.90
N VAL A 234 22.34 -2.89 2.39
CA VAL A 234 22.73 -3.94 1.46
C VAL A 234 22.69 -5.34 2.06
N ASN A 235 22.88 -5.48 3.36
CA ASN A 235 23.03 -6.79 4.01
C ASN A 235 21.71 -7.58 4.15
N ASN A 236 20.58 -7.04 3.69
CA ASN A 236 19.27 -7.65 3.80
C ASN A 236 18.50 -7.59 2.47
N VAL A 237 17.90 -8.71 2.07
CA VAL A 237 16.95 -8.72 0.95
C VAL A 237 15.74 -7.85 1.32
N PRO A 238 15.33 -6.88 0.47
CA PRO A 238 14.20 -6.02 0.77
C PRO A 238 12.88 -6.79 0.68
N HIS A 239 12.00 -6.60 1.66
CA HIS A 239 10.63 -7.09 1.61
C HIS A 239 9.67 -6.07 0.99
N LEU A 240 8.41 -6.48 0.74
CA LEU A 240 7.42 -5.59 0.10
C LEU A 240 7.21 -4.27 0.85
N GLY A 241 7.34 -4.29 2.18
CA GLY A 241 7.29 -3.09 3.02
C GLY A 241 8.39 -2.08 2.73
N ASN A 242 9.64 -2.53 2.53
CA ASN A 242 10.72 -1.62 2.13
C ASN A 242 10.47 -1.07 0.72
N ILE A 243 9.95 -1.91 -0.18
CA ILE A 243 9.69 -1.54 -1.58
C ILE A 243 8.62 -0.44 -1.65
N ILE A 244 7.44 -0.66 -1.02
CA ILE A 244 6.35 0.32 -1.05
C ILE A 244 6.69 1.61 -0.32
N GLY A 245 7.41 1.52 0.81
CA GLY A 245 7.70 2.68 1.64
C GLY A 245 8.70 3.66 1.02
N CYS A 246 9.55 3.17 0.12
CA CYS A 246 10.66 3.92 -0.46
C CYS A 246 10.60 3.89 -2.00
N VAL A 247 11.28 2.91 -2.62
CA VAL A 247 11.59 2.91 -4.06
C VAL A 247 10.38 2.91 -4.98
N LEU A 248 9.31 2.18 -4.64
CA LEU A 248 8.09 2.11 -5.47
C LEU A 248 7.27 3.41 -5.38
N SER A 249 7.21 4.02 -4.20
CA SER A 249 6.57 5.34 -4.04
C SER A 249 7.31 6.43 -4.83
N ALA A 250 8.65 6.43 -4.75
CA ALA A 250 9.49 7.37 -5.49
C ALA A 250 9.40 7.17 -7.01
N ASP A 251 9.34 5.93 -7.48
CA ASP A 251 9.19 5.59 -8.90
C ASP A 251 7.89 6.12 -9.50
N VAL A 252 6.76 5.93 -8.80
CA VAL A 252 5.45 6.42 -9.23
C VAL A 252 5.47 7.94 -9.37
N PHE A 253 6.01 8.65 -8.39
CA PHE A 253 6.14 10.10 -8.49
C PHE A 253 7.10 10.51 -9.63
N SER A 254 8.23 9.84 -9.78
CA SER A 254 9.22 10.14 -10.82
C SER A 254 8.65 9.97 -12.22
N ARG A 255 7.91 8.88 -12.48
CA ARG A 255 7.21 8.65 -13.74
C ARG A 255 6.16 9.73 -14.00
N TYR A 256 5.39 10.11 -12.97
CA TYR A 256 4.43 11.20 -13.08
C TYR A 256 5.11 12.54 -13.44
N CYS A 257 6.19 12.92 -12.76
CA CYS A 257 6.95 14.14 -13.08
C CYS A 257 7.46 14.15 -14.54
N ARG A 258 7.92 13.00 -15.04
CA ARG A 258 8.32 12.85 -16.46
C ARG A 258 7.12 13.08 -17.40
N LEU A 259 5.93 12.55 -17.07
CA LEU A 259 4.70 12.82 -17.83
C LEU A 259 4.28 14.30 -17.81
N ARG A 260 4.59 15.01 -16.71
CA ARG A 260 4.36 16.46 -16.59
C ARG A 260 5.37 17.30 -17.39
N GLY A 261 6.42 16.68 -17.92
CA GLY A 261 7.50 17.36 -18.64
C GLY A 261 8.51 18.06 -17.74
N TRP A 262 8.57 17.71 -16.45
CA TRP A 262 9.55 18.29 -15.53
C TRP A 262 10.93 17.68 -15.77
N ASN A 263 11.97 18.50 -15.60
CA ASN A 263 13.34 18.02 -15.70
C ASN A 263 13.66 17.27 -14.42
N LEU A 264 13.77 15.94 -14.49
CA LEU A 264 13.84 15.09 -13.32
C LEU A 264 15.09 14.21 -13.33
N LEU A 265 15.74 14.11 -12.17
CA LEU A 265 16.76 13.11 -11.87
C LEU A 265 16.31 12.26 -10.69
N PHE A 266 16.17 10.94 -10.89
CA PHE A 266 15.84 9.98 -9.83
C PHE A 266 17.03 9.07 -9.51
N VAL A 267 17.61 9.23 -8.32
CA VAL A 267 18.76 8.45 -7.85
C VAL A 267 18.46 7.66 -6.58
N CYS A 268 19.08 6.49 -6.47
CA CYS A 268 19.11 5.68 -5.25
C CYS A 268 20.37 4.81 -5.29
N GLY A 269 20.56 3.94 -4.31
CA GLY A 269 21.68 3.04 -4.23
C GLY A 269 21.63 2.20 -2.97
N THR A 270 22.62 1.35 -2.77
CA THR A 270 22.74 0.55 -1.55
C THR A 270 23.58 1.27 -0.49
N ASP A 271 23.11 1.22 0.75
CA ASP A 271 23.89 1.60 1.93
C ASP A 271 24.67 0.38 2.43
N GLU A 272 26.00 0.50 2.40
CA GLU A 272 26.90 -0.64 2.44
C GLU A 272 27.82 -0.69 3.66
N TYR A 273 27.94 0.42 4.41
CA TYR A 273 28.85 0.51 5.54
C TYR A 273 28.23 0.07 6.87
N GLY A 274 29.09 -0.09 7.87
CA GLY A 274 28.69 -0.31 9.25
C GLY A 274 28.76 -1.77 9.73
N THR A 275 28.54 -1.93 11.03
CA THR A 275 28.76 -3.21 11.75
C THR A 275 27.89 -4.36 11.24
N ALA A 276 26.69 -4.05 10.73
CA ALA A 276 25.77 -5.07 10.26
C ALA A 276 26.31 -5.78 9.00
N THR A 277 27.00 -5.05 8.13
CA THR A 277 27.71 -5.62 6.97
C THR A 277 28.87 -6.50 7.40
N GLU A 278 29.73 -6.03 8.32
CA GLU A 278 30.86 -6.84 8.82
C GLU A 278 30.40 -8.16 9.46
N ASN A 279 29.31 -8.12 10.22
CA ASN A 279 28.76 -9.32 10.84
C ASN A 279 28.19 -10.29 9.80
N LYS A 280 27.42 -9.79 8.85
CA LYS A 280 26.84 -10.62 7.79
C LYS A 280 27.93 -11.22 6.89
N ALA A 281 28.98 -10.44 6.60
CA ALA A 281 30.17 -10.91 5.89
C ALA A 281 30.82 -12.09 6.63
N ARG A 282 31.03 -11.96 7.94
CA ARG A 282 31.57 -13.04 8.79
C ARG A 282 30.67 -14.28 8.81
N GLU A 283 29.35 -14.10 8.95
CA GLU A 283 28.38 -15.20 8.93
C GLU A 283 28.41 -15.99 7.62
N GLU A 284 28.65 -15.32 6.49
CA GLU A 284 28.71 -15.95 5.17
C GLU A 284 30.13 -16.33 4.72
N GLY A 285 31.14 -16.10 5.56
CA GLY A 285 32.54 -16.40 5.22
C GLY A 285 33.11 -15.53 4.09
N LEU A 286 32.63 -14.30 3.94
CA LEU A 286 33.00 -13.33 2.90
C LEU A 286 33.68 -12.09 3.50
N THR A 287 34.37 -11.31 2.65
CA THR A 287 34.77 -9.95 3.02
C THR A 287 33.57 -8.98 2.95
N PRO A 288 33.63 -7.83 3.67
CA PRO A 288 32.58 -6.79 3.56
C PRO A 288 32.31 -6.34 2.12
N GLN A 289 33.35 -6.13 1.30
CA GLN A 289 33.18 -5.77 -0.11
C GLN A 289 32.43 -6.87 -0.90
N GLN A 290 32.84 -8.13 -0.74
CA GLN A 290 32.22 -9.26 -1.45
C GLN A 290 30.74 -9.43 -1.11
N ILE A 291 30.36 -9.25 0.17
CA ILE A 291 28.95 -9.33 0.55
C ILE A 291 28.15 -8.15 -0.01
N CYS A 292 28.72 -6.95 0.00
CA CYS A 292 28.09 -5.78 -0.61
C CYS A 292 27.88 -5.97 -2.10
N ASP A 293 28.88 -6.46 -2.83
CA ASP A 293 28.80 -6.73 -4.28
C ASP A 293 27.68 -7.73 -4.60
N LYS A 294 27.63 -8.83 -3.85
CA LYS A 294 26.60 -9.86 -3.96
C LYS A 294 25.21 -9.28 -3.78
N TYR A 295 24.98 -8.54 -2.70
CA TYR A 295 23.65 -8.06 -2.38
C TYR A 295 23.25 -6.81 -3.18
N HIS A 296 24.18 -5.94 -3.57
CA HIS A 296 23.90 -4.86 -4.51
C HIS A 296 23.29 -5.40 -5.81
N ALA A 297 23.86 -6.48 -6.35
CA ALA A 297 23.31 -7.17 -7.52
C ALA A 297 21.90 -7.74 -7.27
N ILE A 298 21.64 -8.29 -6.07
CA ILE A 298 20.30 -8.78 -5.68
C ILE A 298 19.29 -7.62 -5.63
N HIS A 299 19.62 -6.51 -4.97
CA HIS A 299 18.77 -5.31 -4.91
C HIS A 299 18.46 -4.78 -6.31
N SER A 300 19.49 -4.60 -7.15
CA SER A 300 19.33 -4.16 -8.54
C SER A 300 18.41 -5.08 -9.34
N GLY A 301 18.58 -6.40 -9.21
CA GLY A 301 17.72 -7.40 -9.86
C GLY A 301 16.26 -7.33 -9.41
N ILE A 302 16.01 -7.15 -8.11
CA ILE A 302 14.67 -6.99 -7.55
C ILE A 302 14.01 -5.72 -8.08
N TYR A 303 14.69 -4.58 -8.00
CA TYR A 303 14.14 -3.30 -8.42
C TYR A 303 13.89 -3.24 -9.92
N LYS A 304 14.75 -3.87 -10.73
CA LYS A 304 14.52 -4.06 -12.16
C LYS A 304 13.26 -4.88 -12.44
N TRP A 305 13.03 -5.98 -11.70
CA TRP A 305 11.82 -6.80 -11.87
C TRP A 305 10.53 -6.06 -11.45
N PHE A 306 10.60 -5.26 -10.38
CA PHE A 306 9.55 -4.33 -9.96
C PHE A 306 9.41 -3.11 -10.88
N GLN A 307 10.23 -3.01 -11.94
CA GLN A 307 10.21 -1.92 -12.93
C GLN A 307 10.43 -0.55 -12.30
N ILE A 308 11.33 -0.45 -11.33
CA ILE A 308 11.76 0.83 -10.77
C ILE A 308 12.71 1.51 -11.77
N ASP A 309 12.36 2.72 -12.20
CA ASP A 309 13.03 3.45 -13.28
C ASP A 309 13.94 4.56 -12.73
N PHE A 310 14.96 4.12 -11.99
CA PHE A 310 16.08 4.97 -11.58
C PHE A 310 16.81 5.50 -12.81
N ASP A 311 17.22 6.76 -12.78
CA ASP A 311 18.17 7.30 -13.76
C ASP A 311 19.60 6.84 -13.42
N PHE A 312 19.89 6.61 -12.14
CA PHE A 312 21.12 5.96 -11.68
C PHE A 312 20.91 5.24 -10.33
N PHE A 313 21.37 3.99 -10.23
CA PHE A 313 21.36 3.19 -9.01
C PHE A 313 22.80 2.87 -8.57
N GLY A 314 23.31 3.64 -7.61
CA GLY A 314 24.71 3.61 -7.17
C GLY A 314 24.95 2.87 -5.85
N ARG A 315 26.07 3.22 -5.19
CA ARG A 315 26.60 2.55 -3.99
C ARG A 315 27.29 3.57 -3.09
N THR A 316 27.30 3.34 -1.77
CA THR A 316 28.05 4.20 -0.83
C THR A 316 29.54 3.85 -0.72
N THR A 317 29.98 2.65 -1.13
CA THR A 317 31.40 2.26 -1.08
C THR A 317 32.18 2.73 -2.31
N THR A 318 32.34 4.05 -2.47
CA THR A 318 33.06 4.64 -3.62
C THR A 318 34.06 5.70 -3.18
N GLU A 319 35.02 6.03 -4.06
CA GLU A 319 35.99 7.11 -3.81
C GLU A 319 35.26 8.46 -3.63
N LYS A 320 34.23 8.73 -4.45
CA LYS A 320 33.41 9.95 -4.33
C LYS A 320 32.67 10.05 -3.00
N GLN A 321 32.25 8.94 -2.39
CA GLN A 321 31.72 8.97 -1.02
C GLN A 321 32.77 9.48 -0.04
N THR A 322 33.98 8.93 -0.12
CA THR A 322 35.07 9.32 0.78
C THR A 322 35.43 10.79 0.61
N GLU A 323 35.62 11.24 -0.63
CA GLU A 323 35.93 12.64 -0.97
C GLU A 323 34.89 13.60 -0.39
N ILE A 324 33.61 13.38 -0.68
CA ILE A 324 32.53 14.31 -0.31
C ILE A 324 32.26 14.29 1.20
N ALA A 325 32.27 13.10 1.82
CA ALA A 325 32.07 13.00 3.27
C ALA A 325 33.21 13.68 4.04
N GLN A 326 34.45 13.55 3.57
CA GLN A 326 35.61 14.22 4.15
C GLN A 326 35.58 15.74 3.93
N ASP A 327 35.12 16.23 2.78
CA ASP A 327 34.93 17.67 2.53
C ASP A 327 33.89 18.27 3.49
N ILE A 328 32.71 17.64 3.62
CA ILE A 328 31.67 18.09 4.56
C ILE A 328 32.18 18.07 6.00
N PHE A 329 32.90 17.01 6.39
CA PHE A 329 33.56 16.93 7.71
C PHE A 329 34.51 18.11 7.95
N TRP A 330 35.41 18.42 7.00
CA TRP A 330 36.37 19.50 7.17
C TRP A 330 35.73 20.87 7.25
N ARG A 331 34.64 21.10 6.52
CA ARG A 331 33.85 22.34 6.62
C ARG A 331 33.20 22.47 8.00
N LEU A 332 32.56 21.41 8.48
CA LEU A 332 31.97 21.38 9.83
C LEU A 332 33.03 21.60 10.92
N HIS A 333 34.21 20.99 10.77
CA HIS A 333 35.35 21.17 11.66
C HIS A 333 35.83 22.62 11.66
N LYS A 334 36.09 23.19 10.48
CA LYS A 334 36.52 24.59 10.30
C LYS A 334 35.52 25.58 10.91
N ASN A 335 34.23 25.28 10.82
CA ASN A 335 33.16 26.14 11.31
C ASN A 335 32.80 25.91 12.80
N GLY A 336 33.54 25.04 13.51
CA GLY A 336 33.38 24.85 14.97
C GLY A 336 32.14 24.06 15.39
N PHE A 337 31.60 23.22 14.50
CA PHE A 337 30.42 22.37 14.74
C PHE A 337 30.77 20.94 15.15
N LEU A 338 32.05 20.63 15.31
CA LEU A 338 32.50 19.33 15.80
C LEU A 338 33.13 19.50 17.19
N VAL A 339 32.79 18.58 18.09
CA VAL A 339 33.38 18.49 19.43
C VAL A 339 33.92 17.09 19.65
N ASP A 340 35.05 16.98 20.36
CA ASP A 340 35.59 15.72 20.81
C ASP A 340 35.13 15.38 22.22
N ASP A 341 34.84 14.10 22.45
CA ASP A 341 34.58 13.56 23.78
C ASP A 341 35.13 12.13 23.86
N THR A 342 35.38 11.65 25.08
CA THR A 342 35.92 10.32 25.32
C THR A 342 34.83 9.41 25.87
N VAL A 343 34.65 8.25 25.25
CA VAL A 343 33.66 7.26 25.66
C VAL A 343 34.37 6.04 26.22
N GLU A 344 33.99 5.64 27.44
CA GLU A 344 34.41 4.37 28.04
C GLU A 344 33.70 3.22 27.33
N GLN A 345 34.46 2.29 26.75
CA GLN A 345 33.89 1.14 26.04
C GLN A 345 34.65 -0.15 26.39
N LEU A 346 33.94 -1.28 26.32
CA LEU A 346 34.57 -2.59 26.48
C LEU A 346 35.32 -2.97 25.19
N ARG A 347 36.62 -3.23 25.30
CA ARG A 347 37.49 -3.75 24.23
C ARG A 347 37.86 -5.19 24.51
N CYS A 348 37.63 -6.07 23.54
CA CYS A 348 38.16 -7.43 23.57
C CYS A 348 39.57 -7.44 22.98
N GLU A 349 40.58 -7.67 23.80
CA GLU A 349 41.99 -7.73 23.33
C GLU A 349 42.26 -8.94 22.44
N ASN A 350 41.50 -10.03 22.58
CA ASN A 350 41.66 -11.19 21.69
C ASN A 350 41.01 -10.98 20.33
N CYS A 351 39.84 -10.32 20.28
CA CYS A 351 39.18 -9.98 19.01
C CYS A 351 39.70 -8.66 18.42
N GLN A 352 40.64 -7.98 19.11
CA GLN A 352 41.22 -6.69 18.75
C GLN A 352 40.18 -5.63 18.32
N ARG A 353 39.07 -5.55 19.07
CA ARG A 353 37.97 -4.61 18.75
C ARG A 353 37.18 -4.18 19.97
N PHE A 354 36.55 -3.02 19.87
CA PHE A 354 35.50 -2.61 20.80
C PHE A 354 34.24 -3.45 20.61
N LEU A 355 33.53 -3.72 21.70
CA LEU A 355 32.35 -4.56 21.73
C LEU A 355 31.12 -3.68 21.83
N ALA A 356 30.22 -3.79 20.86
CA ALA A 356 28.86 -3.30 21.00
C ALA A 356 28.12 -4.13 22.07
N ASP A 357 27.12 -3.54 22.73
CA ASP A 357 26.33 -4.15 23.82
C ASP A 357 25.83 -5.57 23.50
N ARG A 358 25.40 -5.82 22.27
CA ARG A 358 24.94 -7.13 21.80
C ARG A 358 26.01 -8.23 21.82
N PHE A 359 27.28 -7.86 21.83
CA PHE A 359 28.44 -8.75 21.91
C PHE A 359 29.03 -8.85 23.32
N VAL A 360 28.36 -8.24 24.30
CA VAL A 360 28.71 -8.31 25.70
C VAL A 360 27.60 -9.05 26.45
N GLU A 361 28.01 -10.06 27.21
CA GLU A 361 27.21 -10.76 28.21
C GLU A 361 27.91 -10.58 29.56
N GLY A 362 27.18 -10.63 30.68
CA GLY A 362 27.79 -10.61 32.00
C GLY A 362 26.77 -10.61 33.12
N THR A 363 27.26 -10.54 34.36
CA THR A 363 26.41 -10.53 35.54
C THR A 363 25.79 -9.14 35.77
N CYS A 364 24.46 -9.09 35.84
CA CYS A 364 23.70 -7.86 36.09
C CYS A 364 24.11 -7.21 37.43
N PRO A 365 24.47 -5.92 37.45
CA PRO A 365 24.91 -5.24 38.68
C PRO A 365 23.77 -5.04 39.70
N HIS A 366 22.50 -5.22 39.30
CA HIS A 366 21.34 -4.92 40.12
C HIS A 366 20.60 -6.14 40.66
N CYS A 367 20.52 -7.24 39.90
CA CYS A 367 19.78 -8.45 40.30
C CYS A 367 20.62 -9.73 40.25
N SER A 368 21.93 -9.60 39.97
CA SER A 368 22.89 -10.70 39.88
C SER A 368 22.51 -11.79 38.87
N TYR A 369 21.73 -11.45 37.84
CA TYR A 369 21.47 -12.36 36.71
C TYR A 369 22.76 -12.57 35.89
N PRO A 370 23.27 -13.79 35.73
CA PRO A 370 24.60 -14.05 35.17
C PRO A 370 24.72 -13.81 33.65
N GLU A 371 23.61 -13.75 32.93
CA GLU A 371 23.56 -13.67 31.46
C GLU A 371 22.89 -12.36 30.99
N ALA A 372 23.09 -11.26 31.71
CA ALA A 372 22.60 -9.95 31.27
C ALA A 372 23.35 -9.47 30.03
N ARG A 373 22.64 -8.80 29.13
CA ARG A 373 23.22 -8.21 27.91
C ARG A 373 23.77 -6.82 28.24
N GLY A 374 24.67 -6.32 27.38
CA GLY A 374 25.30 -5.00 27.57
C GLY A 374 24.32 -3.81 27.58
N ASP A 375 23.11 -3.98 27.05
CA ASP A 375 22.08 -2.93 26.92
C ASP A 375 20.94 -3.08 27.94
N GLN A 376 20.64 -4.32 28.33
CA GLN A 376 19.49 -4.64 29.16
C GLN A 376 19.65 -5.98 29.87
N CYS A 377 19.22 -6.04 31.13
CA CYS A 377 19.05 -7.31 31.83
C CYS A 377 17.67 -7.91 31.55
N ASP A 378 17.62 -9.09 30.92
CA ASP A 378 16.35 -9.75 30.57
C ASP A 378 15.57 -10.26 31.81
N LYS A 379 16.23 -10.44 32.95
CA LYS A 379 15.58 -10.90 34.20
C LYS A 379 14.84 -9.78 34.94
N CYS A 380 15.47 -8.61 35.12
CA CYS A 380 14.88 -7.49 35.86
C CYS A 380 14.38 -6.35 34.95
N GLY A 381 14.57 -6.46 33.64
CA GLY A 381 14.12 -5.51 32.63
C GLY A 381 14.90 -4.19 32.58
N ARG A 382 15.85 -3.98 33.50
CA ARG A 382 16.57 -2.70 33.65
C ARG A 382 17.57 -2.48 32.51
N LEU A 383 17.55 -1.29 31.93
CA LEU A 383 18.56 -0.82 30.99
C LEU A 383 19.85 -0.51 31.75
N ILE A 384 20.98 -0.94 31.20
CA ILE A 384 22.31 -0.81 31.79
C ILE A 384 23.29 -0.45 30.68
N ASN A 385 24.42 0.17 31.03
CA ASN A 385 25.53 0.31 30.09
C ASN A 385 26.44 -0.91 30.19
N ALA A 386 27.03 -1.35 29.08
CA ALA A 386 27.83 -2.57 29.05
C ALA A 386 29.04 -2.53 30.02
N VAL A 387 29.61 -1.34 30.25
CA VAL A 387 30.69 -1.12 31.22
C VAL A 387 30.29 -1.33 32.69
N GLU A 388 28.98 -1.33 32.99
CA GLU A 388 28.43 -1.56 34.33
C GLU A 388 28.25 -3.06 34.65
N LEU A 389 28.36 -3.95 33.65
CA LEU A 389 28.26 -5.39 33.86
C LEU A 389 29.41 -5.89 34.74
N ARG A 390 29.07 -6.76 35.70
CA ARG A 390 30.08 -7.51 36.46
C ARG A 390 30.52 -8.71 35.65
N GLU A 391 31.82 -9.00 35.64
CA GLU A 391 32.39 -10.13 34.89
C GLU A 391 31.94 -10.14 33.42
N PRO A 392 32.12 -9.04 32.67
CA PRO A 392 31.72 -9.01 31.27
C PRO A 392 32.47 -10.07 30.48
N GLN A 393 31.82 -10.66 29.50
CA GLN A 393 32.38 -11.61 28.55
C GLN A 393 32.04 -11.20 27.12
N CYS A 394 33.00 -11.38 26.23
CA CYS A 394 32.79 -11.26 24.80
C CYS A 394 31.98 -12.48 24.30
N LYS A 395 30.79 -12.27 23.73
CA LYS A 395 30.00 -13.37 23.13
C LYS A 395 30.73 -14.14 22.03
N VAL A 396 31.74 -13.54 21.39
CA VAL A 396 32.45 -14.13 20.25
C VAL A 396 33.56 -15.09 20.69
N CYS A 397 34.42 -14.67 21.61
CA CYS A 397 35.57 -15.49 22.03
C CYS A 397 35.53 -15.95 23.49
N ARG A 398 34.45 -15.61 24.21
CA ARG A 398 34.21 -15.91 25.64
C ARG A 398 35.27 -15.37 26.61
N ARG A 399 36.21 -14.53 26.16
CA ARG A 399 37.18 -13.85 27.04
C ARG A 399 36.60 -12.59 27.65
N THR A 400 37.13 -12.21 28.81
CA THR A 400 36.81 -10.97 29.52
C THR A 400 37.34 -9.76 28.74
N PRO A 401 36.48 -8.82 28.33
CA PRO A 401 36.91 -7.56 27.75
C PRO A 401 37.40 -6.59 28.84
N VAL A 402 38.23 -5.63 28.44
CA VAL A 402 38.75 -4.58 29.31
C VAL A 402 38.09 -3.25 28.97
N ILE A 403 37.86 -2.40 29.98
CA ILE A 403 37.39 -1.04 29.73
C ILE A 403 38.55 -0.22 29.15
N ARG A 404 38.31 0.46 28.03
CA ARG A 404 39.24 1.37 27.38
C ARG A 404 38.49 2.65 27.01
N SER A 405 39.12 3.77 27.29
CA SER A 405 38.65 5.08 26.86
C SER A 405 38.94 5.24 25.36
N SER A 406 37.91 5.61 24.58
CA SER A 406 38.00 5.78 23.14
C SER A 406 37.56 7.19 22.76
N LYS A 407 38.43 7.96 22.11
CA LYS A 407 38.12 9.33 21.67
C LYS A 407 37.16 9.29 20.48
N HIS A 408 36.14 10.14 20.49
CA HIS A 408 35.12 10.22 19.44
C HIS A 408 34.80 11.67 19.07
N LEU A 409 34.48 11.89 17.80
CA LEU A 409 33.93 13.14 17.31
C LEU A 409 32.40 13.13 17.34
N PHE A 410 31.83 14.27 17.68
CA PHE A 410 30.41 14.51 17.75
C PHE A 410 30.04 15.73 16.90
N LEU A 411 28.95 15.62 16.16
CA LEU A 411 28.30 16.76 15.52
C LEU A 411 27.50 17.51 16.59
N ASP A 412 27.85 18.78 16.81
CA ASP A 412 27.24 19.67 17.79
C ASP A 412 25.90 20.22 17.26
N LEU A 413 24.89 19.34 17.20
CA LEU A 413 23.53 19.69 16.79
C LEU A 413 22.93 20.89 17.57
N PRO A 414 23.13 21.05 18.89
CA PRO A 414 22.65 22.23 19.62
C PRO A 414 23.05 23.55 18.98
N LYS A 415 24.31 23.70 18.53
CA LYS A 415 24.77 24.93 17.87
C LYS A 415 24.11 25.20 16.51
N LEU A 416 23.57 24.17 15.87
CA LEU A 416 22.92 24.24 14.56
C LEU A 416 21.39 24.34 14.65
N GLU A 417 20.82 24.18 15.84
CA GLU A 417 19.38 24.09 16.07
C GLU A 417 18.62 25.31 15.54
N THR A 418 19.09 26.53 15.82
CA THR A 418 18.44 27.76 15.34
C THR A 418 18.42 27.87 13.82
N GLN A 419 19.51 27.49 13.14
CA GLN A 419 19.57 27.52 11.67
C GLN A 419 18.65 26.45 11.07
N LEU A 420 18.60 25.28 11.71
CA LEU A 420 17.71 24.20 11.32
C LEU A 420 16.24 24.61 11.45
N GLU A 421 15.85 25.23 12.56
CA GLU A 421 14.47 25.71 12.78
C GLU A 421 14.03 26.71 11.72
N GLN A 422 14.89 27.69 11.38
CA GLN A 422 14.62 28.66 10.32
C GLN A 422 14.40 27.99 8.96
N TRP A 423 15.24 27.00 8.62
CA TRP A 423 15.07 26.24 7.39
C TRP A 423 13.80 25.38 7.42
N LEU A 424 13.50 24.71 8.54
CA LEU A 424 12.32 23.87 8.70
C LEU A 424 11.02 24.66 8.58
N GLU A 425 10.95 25.86 9.16
CA GLU A 425 9.79 26.74 9.04
C GLU A 425 9.52 27.08 7.56
N LYS A 426 10.56 27.42 6.79
CA LYS A 426 10.46 27.67 5.36
C LYS A 426 10.10 26.41 4.56
N SER A 427 10.79 25.30 4.79
CA SER A 427 10.61 24.06 4.02
C SER A 427 9.24 23.42 4.29
N THR A 428 8.78 23.41 5.54
CA THR A 428 7.48 22.78 5.89
C THR A 428 6.25 23.65 5.60
N SER A 429 6.42 24.97 5.41
CA SER A 429 5.36 25.88 4.98
C SER A 429 5.18 25.91 3.46
N THR A 430 6.27 25.78 2.71
CA THR A 430 6.26 25.80 1.25
C THR A 430 6.18 24.41 0.61
N GLY A 431 6.65 23.38 1.31
CA GLY A 431 6.67 21.99 0.86
C GLY A 431 5.55 21.12 1.41
N ASP A 432 5.19 20.09 0.63
CA ASP A 432 4.17 19.08 0.93
C ASP A 432 4.75 17.91 1.76
N TRP A 433 5.43 18.22 2.87
CA TRP A 433 5.89 17.16 3.79
C TRP A 433 4.71 16.40 4.37
N THR A 434 4.88 15.09 4.54
CA THR A 434 3.86 14.25 5.17
C THR A 434 3.67 14.61 6.65
N ALA A 435 2.43 14.42 7.15
CA ALA A 435 2.06 14.85 8.51
C ALA A 435 2.91 14.15 9.59
N ASN A 436 3.17 12.85 9.42
CA ASN A 436 4.04 12.06 10.30
C ASN A 436 5.49 12.60 10.31
N ALA A 437 6.05 12.97 9.16
CA ALA A 437 7.39 13.55 9.07
C ALA A 437 7.48 14.88 9.82
N LYS A 438 6.49 15.76 9.66
CA LYS A 438 6.39 17.02 10.42
C LYS A 438 6.30 16.76 11.93
N GLN A 439 5.48 15.79 12.35
CA GLN A 439 5.28 15.46 13.76
C GLN A 439 6.55 14.89 14.41
N ILE A 440 7.21 13.93 13.75
CA ILE A 440 8.46 13.32 14.25
C ILE A 440 9.54 14.39 14.40
N THR A 441 9.71 15.24 13.38
CA THR A 441 10.72 16.32 13.39
C THR A 441 10.46 17.30 14.53
N ARG A 442 9.21 17.75 14.72
CA ARG A 442 8.84 18.64 15.83
C ARG A 442 9.08 18.01 17.20
N SER A 443 8.86 16.71 17.34
CA SER A 443 9.16 16.02 18.61
C SER A 443 10.65 16.07 18.93
N TRP A 444 11.52 15.85 17.93
CA TRP A 444 12.97 15.91 18.11
C TRP A 444 13.47 17.30 18.51
N LEU A 445 12.92 18.37 17.92
CA LEU A 445 13.25 19.75 18.30
C LEU A 445 12.76 20.08 19.72
N ARG A 446 11.51 19.73 20.04
CA ARG A 446 10.92 19.99 21.36
C ARG A 446 11.74 19.34 22.49
N ASP A 447 12.28 18.15 22.25
CA ASP A 447 13.06 17.42 23.26
C ASP A 447 14.50 17.98 23.41
N GLY A 448 14.90 18.95 22.56
CA GLY A 448 16.21 19.57 22.49
C GLY A 448 17.22 18.69 21.75
N LEU A 449 17.94 19.27 20.78
CA LEU A 449 18.97 18.52 20.07
C LEU A 449 20.18 18.28 20.98
N LYS A 450 20.85 17.14 20.79
CA LYS A 450 22.04 16.74 21.56
C LYS A 450 23.19 16.45 20.61
N PRO A 451 24.46 16.65 21.03
CA PRO A 451 25.59 16.24 20.22
C PRO A 451 25.49 14.75 19.85
N ARG A 452 25.74 14.42 18.58
CA ARG A 452 25.64 13.05 18.07
C ARG A 452 27.00 12.55 17.62
N CYS A 453 27.43 11.40 18.14
CA CYS A 453 28.70 10.79 17.78
C CYS A 453 28.71 10.36 16.30
N ILE A 454 29.63 10.93 15.52
CA ILE A 454 29.79 10.70 14.08
C ILE A 454 30.94 9.76 13.73
N THR A 455 31.59 9.13 14.72
CA THR A 455 32.72 8.20 14.51
C THR A 455 32.47 6.84 15.14
N ARG A 456 33.05 5.79 14.58
CA ARG A 456 32.98 4.43 15.12
C ARG A 456 34.32 3.71 15.00
N ASP A 457 34.57 2.84 15.97
CA ASP A 457 35.69 1.90 15.97
C ASP A 457 35.36 0.67 15.10
N LEU A 458 35.27 0.89 13.79
CA LEU A 458 35.03 -0.13 12.77
C LEU A 458 36.10 -0.04 11.69
N GLN A 459 36.28 -1.13 10.96
CA GLN A 459 37.18 -1.16 9.80
C GLN A 459 36.41 -0.87 8.51
N TRP A 460 35.14 -1.26 8.44
CA TRP A 460 34.29 -1.08 7.26
C TRP A 460 33.44 0.20 7.33
N GLY A 461 33.98 1.30 6.82
CA GLY A 461 33.35 2.61 6.76
C GLY A 461 34.22 3.66 6.06
N THR A 462 33.69 4.85 5.83
CA THR A 462 34.47 5.98 5.30
C THR A 462 35.52 6.43 6.34
N PRO A 463 36.82 6.48 6.00
CA PRO A 463 37.86 6.82 6.97
C PRO A 463 37.78 8.29 7.40
N VAL A 464 38.03 8.54 8.69
CA VAL A 464 38.06 9.91 9.25
C VAL A 464 39.41 10.56 8.90
N PRO A 465 39.44 11.72 8.23
CA PRO A 465 40.69 12.31 7.72
C PRO A 465 41.44 13.11 8.80
N HIS A 466 41.54 12.59 10.03
CA HIS A 466 42.17 13.31 11.14
C HIS A 466 43.19 12.41 11.87
N PRO A 467 44.41 12.90 12.18
CA PRO A 467 45.48 12.06 12.73
C PRO A 467 45.14 11.32 14.03
N GLU A 468 44.30 11.91 14.88
CA GLU A 468 43.83 11.30 16.14
C GLU A 468 42.79 10.18 15.94
N TYR A 469 42.21 10.05 14.75
CA TYR A 469 41.11 9.13 14.44
C TYR A 469 41.45 8.15 13.30
N LYS A 470 42.75 7.89 13.05
CA LYS A 470 43.23 7.05 11.94
C LYS A 470 42.64 5.65 11.87
N GLU A 471 42.34 5.04 13.02
CA GLU A 471 41.77 3.69 13.12
C GLU A 471 40.23 3.70 13.23
N LYS A 472 39.60 4.83 12.89
CA LYS A 472 38.15 5.02 13.00
C LYS A 472 37.56 5.41 11.65
N VAL A 473 36.29 5.08 11.51
CA VAL A 473 35.47 5.44 10.36
C VAL A 473 34.33 6.34 10.79
N PHE A 474 33.74 7.06 9.85
CA PHE A 474 32.50 7.76 10.08
C PHE A 474 31.38 6.78 10.43
N TYR A 475 30.50 7.21 11.32
CA TYR A 475 29.31 6.47 11.66
C TYR A 475 28.34 6.52 10.46
N VAL A 476 27.82 5.36 10.06
CA VAL A 476 26.93 5.23 8.88
C VAL A 476 25.76 6.22 8.88
N TRP A 477 25.20 6.58 10.03
CA TRP A 477 24.09 7.53 10.08
C TRP A 477 24.50 9.01 9.91
N PHE A 478 25.80 9.31 9.88
CA PHE A 478 26.33 10.60 9.45
C PHE A 478 26.53 10.64 7.93
N ASP A 479 27.16 9.61 7.34
CA ASP A 479 27.58 9.65 5.94
C ASP A 479 26.66 8.88 4.95
N ALA A 480 25.73 8.04 5.41
CA ALA A 480 24.77 7.39 4.51
C ALA A 480 23.90 8.40 3.73
N PRO A 481 23.37 9.49 4.32
CA PRO A 481 22.69 10.53 3.55
C PRO A 481 23.62 11.28 2.57
N ILE A 482 24.93 11.38 2.86
CA ILE A 482 25.94 11.90 1.91
C ILE A 482 26.05 10.97 0.69
N GLY A 483 25.66 9.71 0.84
CA GLY A 483 25.46 8.75 -0.24
C GLY A 483 24.64 9.29 -1.42
N TYR A 484 23.62 10.12 -1.19
CA TYR A 484 22.85 10.70 -2.30
C TYR A 484 23.71 11.61 -3.19
N LEU A 485 24.61 12.39 -2.59
CA LEU A 485 25.52 13.29 -3.30
C LEU A 485 26.56 12.48 -4.05
N SER A 486 27.19 11.50 -3.39
CA SER A 486 28.23 10.68 -4.00
C SER A 486 27.71 9.76 -5.10
N ILE A 487 26.50 9.23 -4.97
CA ILE A 487 25.82 8.49 -6.04
C ILE A 487 25.60 9.41 -7.26
N THR A 488 25.20 10.67 -7.03
CA THR A 488 25.03 11.65 -8.11
C THR A 488 26.37 12.06 -8.72
N ALA A 489 27.43 12.16 -7.92
CA ALA A 489 28.79 12.44 -8.38
C ALA A 489 29.37 11.30 -9.23
N ASN A 490 29.05 10.05 -8.91
CA ASN A 490 29.41 8.91 -9.75
C ASN A 490 28.58 8.82 -11.04
N TYR A 491 27.44 9.50 -11.10
CA TYR A 491 26.61 9.62 -12.30
C TYR A 491 27.07 10.76 -13.22
N THR A 492 27.52 11.88 -12.66
CA THR A 492 28.00 13.04 -13.43
C THR A 492 28.97 13.90 -12.62
N ASP A 493 30.03 14.38 -13.28
CA ASP A 493 30.99 15.31 -12.68
C ASP A 493 30.34 16.65 -12.29
N LYS A 494 29.21 16.99 -12.92
CA LYS A 494 28.45 18.23 -12.65
C LYS A 494 27.40 18.08 -11.54
N TRP A 495 27.56 17.12 -10.62
CA TRP A 495 26.58 16.80 -9.58
C TRP A 495 26.22 17.98 -8.66
N GLU A 496 27.15 18.93 -8.47
CA GLU A 496 26.91 20.14 -7.68
C GLU A 496 25.79 21.02 -8.27
N THR A 497 25.54 20.94 -9.58
CA THR A 497 24.42 21.66 -10.19
C THR A 497 23.06 21.20 -9.65
N TRP A 498 22.97 19.95 -9.19
CA TRP A 498 21.79 19.39 -8.51
C TRP A 498 21.83 19.65 -7.00
N TRP A 499 22.97 19.41 -6.36
CA TRP A 499 23.10 19.36 -4.90
C TRP A 499 23.59 20.63 -4.23
N LYS A 500 24.04 21.64 -4.98
CA LYS A 500 24.48 22.97 -4.49
C LYS A 500 23.76 24.11 -5.22
N ASN A 501 22.48 23.92 -5.51
CA ASN A 501 21.65 24.84 -6.29
C ASN A 501 20.19 24.89 -5.79
N PRO A 502 19.97 25.25 -4.51
CA PRO A 502 18.64 25.28 -3.90
C PRO A 502 17.66 26.26 -4.55
N GLN A 503 18.14 27.17 -5.40
CA GLN A 503 17.32 28.16 -6.10
C GLN A 503 16.65 27.59 -7.35
N GLN A 504 17.25 26.58 -7.99
CA GLN A 504 16.69 25.96 -9.21
C GLN A 504 16.18 24.54 -9.01
N VAL A 505 16.53 23.88 -7.90
CA VAL A 505 16.25 22.46 -7.66
C VAL A 505 15.27 22.27 -6.51
N GLU A 506 14.23 21.48 -6.76
CA GLU A 506 13.32 20.98 -5.72
C GLU A 506 13.65 19.52 -5.39
N LEU A 507 14.07 19.26 -4.14
CA LEU A 507 14.41 17.93 -3.65
C LEU A 507 13.21 17.25 -2.98
N TYR A 508 12.88 16.05 -3.46
CA TYR A 508 11.92 15.13 -2.88
C TYR A 508 12.65 13.89 -2.33
N ASN A 509 12.51 13.60 -1.04
CA ASN A 509 13.05 12.37 -0.44
C ASN A 509 11.92 11.45 0.00
N PHE A 510 11.94 10.21 -0.49
CA PHE A 510 10.97 9.16 -0.14
C PHE A 510 11.57 8.16 0.83
N MET A 511 10.89 7.92 1.95
CA MET A 511 11.37 7.01 3.00
C MET A 511 10.25 6.45 3.88
N ALA A 512 10.60 5.48 4.73
CA ALA A 512 9.79 5.10 5.87
C ALA A 512 10.04 6.04 7.08
N LYS A 513 9.09 6.08 8.02
CA LYS A 513 9.07 7.03 9.15
C LYS A 513 10.30 6.98 10.08
N ASP A 514 10.98 5.85 10.15
CA ASP A 514 12.21 5.65 10.92
C ASP A 514 13.39 6.48 10.41
N ASN A 515 13.45 6.75 9.11
CA ASN A 515 14.52 7.53 8.50
C ASN A 515 14.35 9.05 8.63
N VAL A 516 13.18 9.52 9.10
CA VAL A 516 12.84 10.95 9.15
C VAL A 516 13.88 11.77 9.92
N PRO A 517 14.31 11.42 11.15
CA PRO A 517 15.24 12.26 11.90
C PRO A 517 16.58 12.49 11.20
N PHE A 518 17.04 11.52 10.42
CA PHE A 518 18.30 11.66 9.68
C PHE A 518 18.19 12.64 8.53
N HIS A 519 17.00 12.78 7.92
CA HIS A 519 16.76 13.62 6.75
C HIS A 519 16.11 14.96 7.08
N SER A 520 15.53 15.11 8.28
CA SER A 520 14.97 16.38 8.75
C SER A 520 15.81 17.09 9.80
N VAL A 521 16.79 16.41 10.43
CA VAL A 521 17.66 16.98 11.46
C VAL A 521 19.14 16.78 11.11
N VAL A 522 19.64 15.53 11.15
CA VAL A 522 21.08 15.25 11.12
C VAL A 522 21.74 15.73 9.83
N PHE A 523 21.19 15.33 8.68
CA PHE A 523 21.74 15.67 7.38
C PHE A 523 21.57 17.16 7.05
N PRO A 524 20.38 17.79 7.22
CA PRO A 524 20.26 19.24 7.08
C PRO A 524 21.21 20.03 7.98
N CYS A 525 21.39 19.66 9.25
CA CYS A 525 22.39 20.28 10.13
C CYS A 525 23.80 20.17 9.56
N SER A 526 24.17 18.97 9.06
CA SER A 526 25.50 18.75 8.46
C SER A 526 25.72 19.64 7.24
N LEU A 527 24.73 19.77 6.36
CA LEU A 527 24.80 20.60 5.16
C LEU A 527 24.75 22.11 5.46
N LEU A 528 23.90 22.55 6.39
CA LEU A 528 23.83 23.94 6.86
C LEU A 528 25.14 24.36 7.53
N GLY A 529 25.66 23.51 8.42
CA GLY A 529 26.93 23.75 9.10
C GLY A 529 28.15 23.74 8.17
N ALA A 530 28.08 23.04 7.04
CA ALA A 530 29.11 23.07 6.01
C ALA A 530 29.12 24.40 5.20
N GLN A 531 28.03 25.16 5.22
CA GLN A 531 27.90 26.49 4.59
C GLN A 531 28.32 26.56 3.12
N ASP A 532 27.90 25.57 2.32
CA ASP A 532 28.34 25.41 0.93
C ASP A 532 27.18 25.45 -0.10
N ASN A 533 26.15 26.24 0.20
CA ASN A 533 24.97 26.44 -0.65
C ASN A 533 24.25 25.13 -1.06
N TYR A 534 24.21 24.14 -0.18
CA TYR A 534 23.59 22.85 -0.46
C TYR A 534 22.07 22.94 -0.72
N THR A 535 21.59 22.12 -1.65
CA THR A 535 20.17 21.83 -1.87
C THR A 535 19.65 20.96 -0.71
N LEU A 536 18.76 21.53 0.09
CA LEU A 536 18.10 20.84 1.20
C LEU A 536 16.73 20.31 0.77
N VAL A 537 16.19 19.33 1.51
CA VAL A 537 14.91 18.71 1.16
C VAL A 537 13.75 19.72 1.17
N ASN A 538 13.04 19.82 0.05
CA ASN A 538 11.83 20.63 -0.07
C ASN A 538 10.61 19.81 0.37
N ASN A 539 10.57 18.52 0.03
CA ASN A 539 9.43 17.64 0.28
C ASN A 539 9.90 16.31 0.87
N LEU A 540 9.69 16.13 2.18
CA LEU A 540 9.98 14.87 2.87
C LEU A 540 8.73 13.98 2.87
N VAL A 541 8.76 12.91 2.09
CA VAL A 541 7.63 11.99 1.89
C VAL A 541 7.87 10.71 2.71
N ALA A 542 7.37 10.70 3.94
CA ALA A 542 7.51 9.56 4.84
C ALA A 542 6.23 8.71 4.89
N THR A 543 6.38 7.39 4.76
CA THR A 543 5.29 6.42 4.90
C THR A 543 5.26 5.78 6.28
N GLU A 544 4.08 5.33 6.68
CA GLU A 544 3.88 4.40 7.79
C GLU A 544 4.29 2.97 7.38
N TYR A 545 4.21 1.99 8.28
CA TYR A 545 4.68 0.64 7.96
C TYR A 545 3.62 -0.16 7.19
N LEU A 546 4.12 -1.02 6.28
CA LEU A 546 3.33 -2.13 5.75
C LEU A 546 3.60 -3.38 6.60
N ASN A 547 2.57 -3.87 7.26
CA ASN A 547 2.54 -5.16 7.94
C ASN A 547 2.21 -6.28 6.94
N TYR A 548 2.41 -7.53 7.34
CA TYR A 548 2.12 -8.71 6.54
C TYR A 548 1.08 -9.57 7.25
N GLU A 549 -0.12 -9.66 6.67
CA GLU A 549 -1.31 -10.22 7.30
C GLU A 549 -1.52 -9.61 8.69
N ASP A 550 -1.58 -10.43 9.74
CA ASP A 550 -1.74 -10.04 11.14
C ASP A 550 -0.41 -9.82 11.88
N THR A 551 0.73 -9.86 11.16
CA THR A 551 2.07 -9.82 11.75
C THR A 551 3.05 -8.93 10.99
N LYS A 552 4.33 -8.93 11.38
CA LYS A 552 5.41 -8.21 10.70
C LYS A 552 6.20 -9.15 9.81
N PHE A 553 6.76 -8.61 8.72
CA PHE A 553 7.77 -9.29 7.92
C PHE A 553 8.91 -9.79 8.81
N SER A 554 9.32 -11.05 8.62
CA SER A 554 10.38 -11.67 9.41
C SER A 554 11.13 -12.71 8.60
N LYS A 555 12.37 -12.37 8.22
CA LYS A 555 13.25 -13.29 7.48
C LYS A 555 13.61 -14.52 8.31
N SER A 556 13.91 -14.35 9.60
CA SER A 556 14.27 -15.46 10.49
C SER A 556 13.14 -16.45 10.72
N ARG A 557 11.88 -16.00 10.68
CA ARG A 557 10.70 -16.87 10.79
C ARG A 557 10.13 -17.33 9.45
N GLY A 558 10.71 -16.88 8.32
CA GLY A 558 10.17 -17.15 6.98
C GLY A 558 8.77 -16.57 6.75
N VAL A 559 8.46 -15.44 7.39
CA VAL A 559 7.13 -14.80 7.31
C VAL A 559 7.20 -13.58 6.40
N GLY A 560 6.34 -13.57 5.38
CA GLY A 560 6.20 -12.47 4.43
C GLY A 560 6.88 -12.72 3.09
N VAL A 561 6.49 -11.89 2.12
CA VAL A 561 7.05 -11.92 0.76
C VAL A 561 8.27 -11.00 0.68
N PHE A 562 9.39 -11.56 0.23
CA PHE A 562 10.61 -10.82 -0.06
C PHE A 562 10.73 -10.54 -1.56
N GLY A 563 11.45 -9.49 -1.94
CA GLY A 563 11.47 -8.98 -3.32
C GLY A 563 12.02 -9.99 -4.34
N ASP A 564 12.95 -10.84 -3.91
CA ASP A 564 13.50 -11.94 -4.71
C ASP A 564 12.49 -13.08 -4.92
N MET A 565 11.58 -13.30 -3.98
CA MET A 565 10.56 -14.35 -4.03
C MET A 565 9.32 -13.93 -4.83
N ALA A 566 9.04 -12.63 -4.94
CA ALA A 566 7.85 -12.10 -5.61
C ALA A 566 7.74 -12.57 -7.08
N LYS A 567 8.86 -12.67 -7.78
CA LYS A 567 8.94 -13.15 -9.17
C LYS A 567 8.55 -14.62 -9.34
N ASP A 568 8.76 -15.44 -8.30
CA ASP A 568 8.53 -16.89 -8.33
C ASP A 568 7.10 -17.27 -7.95
N THR A 569 6.21 -16.28 -7.80
CA THR A 569 4.78 -16.48 -7.49
C THR A 569 3.91 -16.71 -8.72
N GLY A 570 4.45 -16.41 -9.92
CA GLY A 570 3.69 -16.36 -11.17
C GLY A 570 2.79 -15.12 -11.30
N ILE A 571 2.72 -14.26 -10.29
CA ILE A 571 1.98 -13.00 -10.34
C ILE A 571 2.86 -11.92 -11.00
N PRO A 572 2.40 -11.25 -12.07
CA PRO A 572 3.17 -10.20 -12.74
C PRO A 572 3.50 -9.01 -11.83
N SER A 573 4.66 -8.38 -12.02
CA SER A 573 5.10 -7.26 -11.18
C SER A 573 4.13 -6.08 -11.15
N ASP A 574 3.43 -5.78 -12.25
CA ASP A 574 2.41 -4.72 -12.27
C ASP A 574 1.23 -4.99 -11.31
N VAL A 575 0.86 -6.26 -11.09
CA VAL A 575 -0.21 -6.62 -10.13
C VAL A 575 0.28 -6.37 -8.70
N TRP A 576 1.54 -6.67 -8.41
CA TRP A 576 2.18 -6.31 -7.13
C TRP A 576 2.22 -4.80 -6.93
N ARG A 577 2.66 -4.05 -7.96
CA ARG A 577 2.71 -2.58 -7.91
C ARG A 577 1.33 -2.00 -7.64
N PHE A 578 0.31 -2.43 -8.39
CA PHE A 578 -1.07 -1.99 -8.19
C PHE A 578 -1.53 -2.21 -6.76
N TYR A 579 -1.42 -3.44 -6.24
CA TYR A 579 -1.95 -3.75 -4.92
C TYR A 579 -1.21 -2.97 -3.82
N LEU A 580 0.13 -2.95 -3.85
CA LEU A 580 0.92 -2.23 -2.86
C LEU A 580 0.64 -0.72 -2.88
N LEU A 581 0.40 -0.13 -4.06
CA LEU A 581 0.05 1.28 -4.19
C LEU A 581 -1.41 1.56 -3.77
N TYR A 582 -2.31 0.60 -3.99
CA TYR A 582 -3.70 0.65 -3.53
C TYR A 582 -3.80 0.65 -2.00
N VAL A 583 -2.94 -0.13 -1.32
CA VAL A 583 -2.84 -0.18 0.15
C VAL A 583 -1.64 0.60 0.71
N ARG A 584 -1.14 1.60 -0.02
CA ARG A 584 0.04 2.38 0.40
C ARG A 584 -0.18 2.98 1.81
N PRO A 585 0.73 2.77 2.77
CA PRO A 585 0.58 3.24 4.15
C PRO A 585 0.91 4.74 4.29
N GLU A 586 -0.03 5.61 3.91
CA GLU A 586 0.20 7.07 3.93
C GLU A 586 -0.10 7.72 5.29
N GLY A 587 -1.29 7.50 5.84
CA GLY A 587 -1.73 8.14 7.10
C GLY A 587 -1.67 7.24 8.33
N GLN A 588 -1.63 5.93 8.12
CA GLN A 588 -1.56 4.90 9.16
C GLN A 588 -0.89 3.65 8.58
N ASP A 589 -0.43 2.75 9.46
CA ASP A 589 0.06 1.45 9.06
C ASP A 589 -1.02 0.72 8.23
N SER A 590 -0.57 -0.02 7.21
CA SER A 590 -1.44 -0.87 6.38
C SER A 590 -0.97 -2.32 6.47
N ALA A 591 -1.80 -3.28 6.05
CA ALA A 591 -1.43 -4.69 6.04
C ALA A 591 -1.58 -5.26 4.63
N PHE A 592 -0.55 -5.98 4.17
CA PHE A 592 -0.67 -6.81 2.99
C PHE A 592 -1.52 -8.03 3.33
N SER A 593 -2.57 -8.30 2.55
CA SER A 593 -3.34 -9.54 2.68
C SER A 593 -3.52 -10.23 1.34
N TRP A 594 -3.25 -11.54 1.30
CA TRP A 594 -3.43 -12.36 0.11
C TRP A 594 -4.88 -12.39 -0.39
N ALA A 595 -5.83 -12.47 0.55
CA ALA A 595 -7.26 -12.49 0.24
C ALA A 595 -7.71 -11.14 -0.37
N ASP A 596 -7.26 -10.02 0.22
CA ASP A 596 -7.59 -8.69 -0.29
C ASP A 596 -6.87 -8.40 -1.63
N MET A 597 -5.64 -8.86 -1.82
CA MET A 597 -4.94 -8.79 -3.12
C MET A 597 -5.73 -9.49 -4.22
N ALA A 598 -6.20 -10.72 -3.97
CA ALA A 598 -7.03 -11.47 -4.90
C ALA A 598 -8.36 -10.75 -5.19
N LEU A 599 -9.02 -10.23 -4.14
CA LEU A 599 -10.25 -9.48 -4.26
C LEU A 599 -10.06 -8.24 -5.12
N LYS A 600 -9.05 -7.40 -4.85
CA LYS A 600 -8.79 -6.16 -5.61
C LYS A 600 -8.31 -6.42 -7.03
N ASN A 601 -7.53 -7.46 -7.27
CA ASN A 601 -7.23 -7.88 -8.64
C ASN A 601 -8.51 -8.22 -9.40
N ASN A 602 -9.36 -9.06 -8.82
CA ASN A 602 -10.54 -9.56 -9.52
C ASN A 602 -11.63 -8.47 -9.66
N SER A 603 -11.81 -7.61 -8.66
CA SER A 603 -12.82 -6.56 -8.70
C SER A 603 -12.37 -5.31 -9.46
N GLU A 604 -11.17 -4.79 -9.18
CA GLU A 604 -10.72 -3.51 -9.73
C GLU A 604 -9.94 -3.65 -11.04
N LEU A 605 -9.02 -4.61 -11.12
CA LEU A 605 -8.26 -4.82 -12.35
C LEU A 605 -9.10 -5.59 -13.38
N LEU A 606 -9.61 -6.76 -13.05
CA LEU A 606 -10.31 -7.62 -14.02
C LEU A 606 -11.71 -7.08 -14.36
N ASN A 607 -12.58 -6.91 -13.36
CA ASN A 607 -14.00 -6.58 -13.59
C ASN A 607 -14.29 -5.11 -13.87
N ASN A 608 -13.35 -4.20 -13.58
CA ASN A 608 -13.51 -2.76 -13.81
C ASN A 608 -12.57 -2.25 -14.90
N LEU A 609 -11.29 -2.02 -14.60
CA LEU A 609 -10.33 -1.40 -15.53
C LEU A 609 -10.12 -2.23 -16.80
N GLY A 610 -9.82 -3.52 -16.64
CA GLY A 610 -9.61 -4.47 -17.71
C GLY A 610 -10.86 -4.70 -18.52
N ASN A 611 -12.02 -4.91 -17.87
CA ASN A 611 -13.30 -5.06 -18.55
C ASN A 611 -13.61 -3.87 -19.46
N PHE A 612 -13.42 -2.64 -18.98
CA PHE A 612 -13.67 -1.44 -19.77
C PHE A 612 -12.76 -1.38 -21.00
N ILE A 613 -11.44 -1.48 -20.81
CA ILE A 613 -10.45 -1.34 -21.89
C ILE A 613 -10.61 -2.48 -22.92
N ASN A 614 -10.79 -3.72 -22.45
CA ASN A 614 -11.00 -4.87 -23.33
C ASN A 614 -12.26 -4.68 -24.18
N ARG A 615 -13.38 -4.22 -23.59
CA ARG A 615 -14.63 -3.97 -24.34
C ARG A 615 -14.46 -2.84 -25.36
N ALA A 616 -13.83 -1.74 -24.97
CA ALA A 616 -13.59 -0.60 -25.84
C ALA A 616 -12.81 -1.02 -27.10
N GLY A 617 -11.68 -1.71 -26.93
CA GLY A 617 -10.88 -2.22 -28.06
C GLY A 617 -11.57 -3.34 -28.85
N MET A 618 -12.27 -4.25 -28.17
CA MET A 618 -13.00 -5.35 -28.83
C MET A 618 -14.12 -4.82 -29.73
N PHE A 619 -14.85 -3.79 -29.32
CA PHE A 619 -15.92 -3.21 -30.15
C PHE A 619 -15.37 -2.55 -31.42
N VAL A 620 -14.22 -1.85 -31.35
CA VAL A 620 -13.55 -1.31 -32.54
C VAL A 620 -13.15 -2.45 -33.49
N THR A 621 -12.50 -3.48 -32.97
CA THR A 621 -12.04 -4.63 -33.78
C THR A 621 -13.21 -5.38 -34.42
N ARG A 622 -14.24 -5.68 -33.64
CA ARG A 622 -15.34 -6.57 -34.03
C ARG A 622 -16.38 -5.91 -34.92
N PHE A 623 -16.68 -4.63 -34.68
CA PHE A 623 -17.80 -3.94 -35.33
C PHE A 623 -17.36 -2.92 -36.38
N PHE A 624 -16.10 -2.48 -36.34
CA PHE A 624 -15.57 -1.42 -37.21
C PHE A 624 -14.24 -1.81 -37.86
N GLU A 625 -13.98 -3.11 -38.02
CA GLU A 625 -12.80 -3.66 -38.74
C GLU A 625 -11.45 -3.15 -38.23
N GLY A 626 -11.38 -2.83 -36.94
CA GLY A 626 -10.18 -2.30 -36.28
C GLY A 626 -9.93 -0.81 -36.51
N CYS A 627 -10.85 -0.10 -37.16
CA CYS A 627 -10.78 1.34 -37.38
C CYS A 627 -11.69 2.07 -36.40
N VAL A 628 -11.18 3.12 -35.75
CA VAL A 628 -11.98 3.96 -34.86
C VAL A 628 -13.09 4.65 -35.67
N PRO A 629 -14.37 4.52 -35.26
CA PRO A 629 -15.49 5.08 -36.00
C PRO A 629 -15.58 6.61 -35.88
N VAL A 630 -16.41 7.22 -36.73
CA VAL A 630 -16.80 8.63 -36.60
C VAL A 630 -17.54 8.83 -35.28
N MET A 631 -17.22 9.91 -34.57
CA MET A 631 -17.82 10.28 -33.29
C MET A 631 -18.64 11.55 -33.44
N ASP A 632 -19.96 11.40 -33.46
CA ASP A 632 -20.92 12.51 -33.39
C ASP A 632 -21.42 12.65 -31.96
N LEU A 633 -20.91 13.67 -31.26
CA LEU A 633 -21.06 13.82 -29.80
C LEU A 633 -22.43 14.38 -29.43
N GLN A 634 -23.18 13.61 -28.65
CA GLN A 634 -24.44 14.02 -28.03
C GLN A 634 -24.19 14.61 -26.64
N GLN A 635 -25.24 15.20 -26.04
CA GLN A 635 -25.17 15.83 -24.72
C GLN A 635 -24.63 14.89 -23.64
N GLU A 636 -25.01 13.61 -23.66
CA GLU A 636 -24.50 12.61 -22.72
C GLU A 636 -23.00 12.33 -22.90
N ASP A 637 -22.47 12.44 -24.12
CA ASP A 637 -21.06 12.27 -24.42
C ASP A 637 -20.26 13.44 -23.88
N LYS A 638 -20.72 14.66 -24.17
CA LYS A 638 -20.08 15.89 -23.65
C LYS A 638 -20.01 15.86 -22.12
N ARG A 639 -21.06 15.35 -21.47
CA ARG A 639 -21.10 15.20 -20.01
C ARG A 639 -20.06 14.19 -19.52
N LEU A 640 -19.93 13.05 -20.19
CA LEU A 640 -18.90 12.07 -19.87
C LEU A 640 -17.49 12.64 -20.08
N LEU A 641 -17.25 13.33 -21.20
CA LEU A 641 -15.95 13.96 -21.49
C LEU A 641 -15.56 14.95 -20.40
N ALA A 642 -16.49 15.79 -19.95
CA ALA A 642 -16.26 16.73 -18.87
C ALA A 642 -16.00 16.05 -17.52
N LEU A 643 -16.74 14.97 -17.21
CA LEU A 643 -16.51 14.18 -16.00
C LEU A 643 -15.12 13.52 -16.00
N VAL A 644 -14.71 12.93 -17.13
CA VAL A 644 -13.37 12.34 -17.29
C VAL A 644 -12.29 13.41 -17.18
N GLY A 645 -12.52 14.61 -17.76
CA GLY A 645 -11.64 15.76 -17.60
C GLY A 645 -11.50 16.21 -16.15
N TRP A 646 -12.59 16.22 -15.38
CA TRP A 646 -12.58 16.54 -13.96
C TRP A 646 -11.80 15.51 -13.12
N GLU A 647 -12.03 14.21 -13.36
CA GLU A 647 -11.30 13.12 -12.71
C GLU A 647 -9.79 13.20 -13.00
N LEU A 648 -9.42 13.50 -14.24
CA LEU A 648 -8.02 13.74 -14.64
C LEU A 648 -7.40 14.92 -13.86
N GLN A 649 -8.14 16.02 -13.69
CA GLN A 649 -7.67 17.16 -12.91
C GLN A 649 -7.51 16.81 -11.42
N GLN A 650 -8.42 16.00 -10.84
CA GLN A 650 -8.27 15.55 -9.46
C GLN A 650 -7.06 14.63 -9.29
N TYR A 651 -6.84 13.72 -10.24
CA TYR A 651 -5.62 12.89 -10.30
C TYR A 651 -4.35 13.75 -10.27
N ILE A 652 -4.25 14.76 -11.15
CA ILE A 652 -3.09 15.66 -11.22
C ILE A 652 -2.91 16.42 -9.91
N LYS A 653 -3.98 17.00 -9.36
CA LYS A 653 -3.97 17.74 -8.09
C LYS A 653 -3.45 16.90 -6.92
N LEU A 654 -3.83 15.63 -6.87
CA LEU A 654 -3.40 14.69 -5.84
C LEU A 654 -1.94 14.27 -6.05
N MET A 655 -1.56 13.97 -7.29
CA MET A 655 -0.18 13.58 -7.62
C MET A 655 0.83 14.72 -7.41
N ASP A 656 0.44 15.98 -7.65
CA ASP A 656 1.26 17.16 -7.36
C ASP A 656 1.61 17.27 -5.88
N LYS A 657 0.75 16.74 -5.01
CA LYS A 657 0.94 16.67 -3.55
C LYS A 657 1.35 15.28 -3.06
N VAL A 658 1.79 14.40 -3.97
CA VAL A 658 2.25 13.04 -3.68
C VAL A 658 1.21 12.18 -2.94
N LYS A 659 -0.09 12.41 -3.19
CA LYS A 659 -1.21 11.60 -2.69
C LYS A 659 -1.46 10.39 -3.59
N ILE A 660 -0.45 9.53 -3.65
CA ILE A 660 -0.35 8.42 -4.61
C ILE A 660 -1.53 7.44 -4.50
N ARG A 661 -1.94 7.10 -3.27
CA ARG A 661 -3.04 6.16 -3.02
C ARG A 661 -4.38 6.68 -3.51
N ASP A 662 -4.68 7.94 -3.22
CA ASP A 662 -5.96 8.55 -3.58
C ASP A 662 -6.04 8.87 -5.07
N ALA A 663 -4.92 9.28 -5.68
CA ALA A 663 -4.84 9.50 -7.13
C ALA A 663 -5.20 8.23 -7.93
N LEU A 664 -4.78 7.04 -7.48
CA LEU A 664 -5.13 5.77 -8.13
C LEU A 664 -6.67 5.55 -8.21
N LYS A 665 -7.43 6.05 -7.24
CA LYS A 665 -8.90 5.91 -7.25
C LYS A 665 -9.55 6.65 -8.41
N HIS A 666 -9.02 7.80 -8.82
CA HIS A 666 -9.53 8.56 -9.96
C HIS A 666 -9.31 7.80 -11.28
N ILE A 667 -8.20 7.07 -11.43
CA ILE A 667 -8.00 6.16 -12.57
C ILE A 667 -9.10 5.08 -12.60
N LEU A 668 -9.37 4.47 -11.45
CA LEU A 668 -10.40 3.45 -11.33
C LEU A 668 -11.81 4.03 -11.56
N ASN A 669 -12.09 5.25 -11.08
CA ASN A 669 -13.37 5.95 -11.31
C ASN A 669 -13.62 6.23 -12.78
N ILE A 670 -12.61 6.72 -13.53
CA ILE A 670 -12.72 6.92 -14.98
C ILE A 670 -13.13 5.62 -15.67
N SER A 671 -12.54 4.48 -15.30
CA SER A 671 -12.93 3.18 -15.85
C SER A 671 -14.35 2.74 -15.43
N ARG A 672 -14.81 3.07 -14.22
CA ARG A 672 -16.20 2.82 -13.79
C ARG A 672 -17.20 3.65 -14.60
N HIS A 673 -16.91 4.93 -14.81
CA HIS A 673 -17.72 5.81 -15.67
C HIS A 673 -17.78 5.29 -17.10
N GLY A 674 -16.64 4.85 -17.64
CA GLY A 674 -16.57 4.20 -18.95
C GLY A 674 -17.40 2.92 -19.04
N ASN A 675 -17.31 2.03 -18.03
CA ASN A 675 -18.13 0.82 -17.95
C ASN A 675 -19.62 1.14 -17.93
N GLN A 676 -20.04 2.10 -17.08
CA GLN A 676 -21.43 2.54 -16.98
C GLN A 676 -21.92 3.12 -18.31
N TYR A 677 -21.11 3.96 -18.95
CA TYR A 677 -21.44 4.56 -20.24
C TYR A 677 -21.66 3.51 -21.33
N ILE A 678 -20.73 2.55 -21.47
CA ILE A 678 -20.89 1.42 -22.38
C ILE A 678 -22.17 0.63 -22.05
N GLN A 679 -22.42 0.39 -20.75
CA GLN A 679 -23.53 -0.45 -20.32
C GLN A 679 -24.90 0.16 -20.61
N VAL A 680 -25.08 1.46 -20.33
CA VAL A 680 -26.35 2.17 -20.60
C VAL A 680 -26.58 2.33 -22.10
N ASN A 681 -25.52 2.51 -22.89
CA ASN A 681 -25.66 2.72 -24.33
C ASN A 681 -25.79 1.44 -25.16
N GLU A 682 -25.42 0.28 -24.62
CA GLU A 682 -25.54 -1.02 -25.28
C GLU A 682 -25.06 -1.05 -26.76
N PRO A 683 -23.83 -0.58 -27.09
CA PRO A 683 -23.37 -0.48 -28.48
C PRO A 683 -23.38 -1.82 -29.24
N TRP A 684 -23.22 -2.96 -28.54
CA TRP A 684 -23.29 -4.30 -29.14
C TRP A 684 -24.71 -4.71 -29.59
N LYS A 685 -25.75 -4.03 -29.09
CA LYS A 685 -27.12 -4.15 -29.59
C LYS A 685 -27.39 -3.12 -30.67
N LYS A 686 -27.12 -1.84 -30.40
CA LYS A 686 -27.39 -0.72 -31.32
C LYS A 686 -26.70 -0.86 -32.68
N ILE A 687 -25.53 -1.51 -32.75
CA ILE A 687 -24.84 -1.79 -34.02
C ILE A 687 -25.65 -2.67 -35.00
N LYS A 688 -26.62 -3.45 -34.49
CA LYS A 688 -27.50 -4.30 -35.29
C LYS A 688 -28.79 -3.59 -35.71
N GLY A 689 -28.95 -2.33 -35.29
CA GLY A 689 -30.10 -1.49 -35.57
C GLY A 689 -30.01 -0.72 -36.89
N GLY A 690 -30.86 0.30 -37.03
CA GLY A 690 -30.85 1.22 -38.18
C GLY A 690 -29.67 2.19 -38.17
N ASP A 691 -29.55 3.04 -39.19
CA ASP A 691 -28.39 3.93 -39.37
C ASP A 691 -28.11 4.84 -38.16
N ILE A 692 -29.17 5.39 -37.53
CA ILE A 692 -29.06 6.24 -36.34
C ILE A 692 -28.48 5.45 -35.15
N GLU A 693 -28.92 4.20 -34.95
CA GLU A 693 -28.43 3.35 -33.87
C GLU A 693 -27.00 2.88 -34.12
N ARG A 694 -26.65 2.59 -35.38
CA ARG A 694 -25.28 2.26 -35.80
C ARG A 694 -24.33 3.44 -35.59
N GLN A 695 -24.76 4.65 -35.94
CA GLN A 695 -23.99 5.87 -35.69
C GLN A 695 -23.77 6.08 -34.19
N ARG A 696 -24.81 5.88 -33.36
CA ARG A 696 -24.69 5.95 -31.90
C ARG A 696 -23.71 4.91 -31.35
N ALA A 697 -23.78 3.67 -31.82
CA ALA A 697 -22.82 2.63 -31.45
C ALA A 697 -21.38 3.00 -31.85
N GLY A 698 -21.22 3.67 -33.00
CA GLY A 698 -19.97 4.27 -33.46
C GLY A 698 -19.43 5.30 -32.47
N THR A 699 -20.19 6.36 -32.16
CA THR A 699 -19.77 7.39 -31.20
C THR A 699 -19.36 6.79 -29.85
N VAL A 700 -20.19 5.91 -29.28
CA VAL A 700 -19.93 5.27 -27.98
C VAL A 700 -18.63 4.47 -28.01
N THR A 701 -18.39 3.74 -29.09
CA THR A 701 -17.17 2.95 -29.27
C THR A 701 -15.93 3.84 -29.41
N GLY A 702 -16.01 4.88 -30.23
CA GLY A 702 -14.92 5.83 -30.45
C GLY A 702 -14.55 6.63 -29.20
N VAL A 703 -15.54 7.11 -28.44
CA VAL A 703 -15.31 7.78 -27.15
C VAL A 703 -14.69 6.82 -26.15
N SER A 704 -15.21 5.60 -26.04
CA SER A 704 -14.71 4.59 -25.08
C SER A 704 -13.24 4.22 -25.33
N VAL A 705 -12.83 4.02 -26.59
CA VAL A 705 -11.44 3.67 -26.91
C VAL A 705 -10.46 4.83 -26.66
N ASN A 706 -10.93 6.07 -26.79
CA ASN A 706 -10.15 7.24 -26.42
C ASN A 706 -10.00 7.40 -24.88
N ILE A 707 -11.05 7.08 -24.10
CA ILE A 707 -10.91 7.00 -22.63
C ILE A 707 -9.90 5.90 -22.26
N ALA A 708 -9.93 4.74 -22.94
CA ALA A 708 -8.94 3.69 -22.73
C ALA A 708 -7.50 4.16 -23.06
N CYS A 709 -7.33 4.98 -24.09
CA CYS A 709 -6.06 5.63 -24.40
C CYS A 709 -5.58 6.55 -23.27
N LEU A 710 -6.45 7.41 -22.73
CA LEU A 710 -6.13 8.25 -21.56
C LEU A 710 -5.74 7.41 -20.34
N LEU A 711 -6.53 6.39 -20.02
CA LEU A 711 -6.25 5.48 -18.90
C LEU A 711 -4.87 4.84 -19.03
N SER A 712 -4.44 4.49 -20.25
CA SER A 712 -3.09 3.96 -20.47
C SER A 712 -2.00 4.96 -20.03
N VAL A 713 -2.20 6.25 -20.26
CA VAL A 713 -1.24 7.31 -19.90
C VAL A 713 -1.25 7.54 -18.39
N MET A 714 -2.44 7.66 -17.77
CA MET A 714 -2.56 7.84 -16.32
C MET A 714 -2.06 6.63 -15.51
N LEU A 715 -2.17 5.42 -16.08
CA LEU A 715 -1.73 4.19 -15.44
C LEU A 715 -0.20 3.99 -15.52
N PHE A 716 0.51 4.72 -16.41
CA PHE A 716 1.95 4.55 -16.61
C PHE A 716 2.80 4.64 -15.33
N PRO A 717 2.54 5.58 -14.40
CA PRO A 717 3.26 5.63 -13.13
C PRO A 717 3.03 4.39 -12.25
N TYR A 718 1.86 3.76 -12.34
CA TYR A 718 1.44 2.67 -11.45
C TYR A 718 1.77 1.29 -12.02
N MET A 719 1.41 1.03 -13.28
CA MET A 719 1.55 -0.26 -13.96
C MET A 719 2.18 -0.04 -15.34
N PRO A 720 3.50 0.22 -15.41
CA PRO A 720 4.16 0.65 -16.64
C PRO A 720 4.07 -0.36 -17.79
N LYS A 721 4.11 -1.67 -17.51
CA LYS A 721 4.01 -2.70 -18.56
C LYS A 721 2.59 -2.82 -19.11
N VAL A 722 1.58 -2.79 -18.26
CA VAL A 722 0.17 -2.80 -18.67
C VAL A 722 -0.16 -1.53 -19.45
N SER A 723 0.32 -0.38 -18.97
CA SER A 723 0.23 0.90 -19.67
C SER A 723 0.79 0.82 -21.09
N GLN A 724 1.99 0.26 -21.28
CA GLN A 724 2.57 0.03 -22.60
C GLN A 724 1.74 -0.95 -23.43
N THR A 725 1.30 -2.07 -22.83
CA THR A 725 0.49 -3.08 -23.50
C THR A 725 -0.80 -2.48 -24.06
N ILE A 726 -1.49 -1.62 -23.30
CA ILE A 726 -2.71 -0.94 -23.77
C ILE A 726 -2.37 -0.05 -24.98
N ARG A 727 -1.30 0.75 -24.91
CA ARG A 727 -0.90 1.61 -26.04
C ARG A 727 -0.55 0.80 -27.28
N ASP A 728 0.13 -0.33 -27.14
CA ASP A 728 0.48 -1.22 -28.24
C ASP A 728 -0.78 -1.82 -28.87
N GLN A 729 -1.72 -2.32 -28.07
CA GLN A 729 -3.01 -2.85 -28.55
C GLN A 729 -3.85 -1.77 -29.25
N LEU A 730 -3.81 -0.52 -28.78
CA LEU A 730 -4.52 0.60 -29.39
C LEU A 730 -3.75 1.24 -30.56
N ASN A 731 -2.51 0.81 -30.80
CA ASN A 731 -1.57 1.48 -31.69
C ASN A 731 -1.54 3.00 -31.43
N ALA A 732 -1.49 3.39 -30.16
CA ALA A 732 -1.65 4.77 -29.74
C ALA A 732 -0.43 5.61 -30.18
N PRO A 733 -0.63 6.83 -30.74
CA PRO A 733 0.49 7.71 -31.08
C PRO A 733 1.35 8.03 -29.85
N GLN A 734 2.68 8.02 -29.97
CA GLN A 734 3.58 8.31 -28.85
C GLN A 734 3.32 9.69 -28.22
N SER A 735 2.86 10.66 -29.03
CA SER A 735 2.49 12.00 -28.56
C SER A 735 1.33 12.03 -27.56
N CYS A 736 0.56 10.95 -27.39
CA CYS A 736 -0.50 10.89 -26.37
C CYS A 736 0.06 11.06 -24.95
N ILE A 737 1.24 10.49 -24.68
CA ILE A 737 1.92 10.55 -23.39
C ILE A 737 2.30 12.01 -23.07
N SER A 738 2.90 12.70 -24.05
CA SER A 738 3.37 14.08 -23.93
C SER A 738 2.28 15.14 -24.13
N THR A 739 1.05 14.76 -24.47
CA THR A 739 -0.04 15.74 -24.67
C THR A 739 -1.05 15.74 -23.52
N MET A 740 -1.45 14.56 -23.02
CA MET A 740 -2.59 14.50 -22.08
C MET A 740 -2.25 14.90 -20.65
N LEU A 741 -1.03 14.63 -20.18
CA LEU A 741 -0.58 14.99 -18.83
C LEU A 741 0.46 16.11 -18.80
N TYR A 742 0.98 16.53 -19.95
CA TYR A 742 1.99 17.58 -20.02
C TYR A 742 1.42 18.95 -19.66
N GLY A 743 2.26 19.81 -19.09
CA GLY A 743 1.87 21.16 -18.67
C GLY A 743 1.10 21.17 -17.35
N THR A 744 0.47 22.30 -17.00
CA THR A 744 -0.08 22.56 -15.66
C THR A 744 -1.39 21.85 -15.35
N THR A 745 -2.29 21.70 -16.32
CA THR A 745 -3.67 21.23 -16.06
C THR A 745 -3.98 19.84 -16.57
N GLY A 746 -3.18 19.30 -17.50
CA GLY A 746 -3.55 18.12 -18.29
C GLY A 746 -4.81 18.35 -19.12
N THR A 747 -4.97 17.62 -20.21
CA THR A 747 -6.17 17.76 -21.07
C THR A 747 -6.60 16.41 -21.63
N PHE A 748 -7.90 16.15 -21.56
CA PHE A 748 -8.48 14.98 -22.22
C PHE A 748 -8.85 15.35 -23.66
N VAL A 749 -8.11 14.79 -24.61
CA VAL A 749 -8.23 15.08 -26.05
C VAL A 749 -8.56 13.83 -26.86
N CYS A 750 -9.16 14.03 -28.04
CA CYS A 750 -9.36 12.95 -29.01
C CYS A 750 -8.01 12.54 -29.61
N SER A 751 -7.41 11.48 -29.05
CA SER A 751 -6.11 10.96 -29.45
C SER A 751 -6.16 9.94 -30.57
N LEU A 752 -7.24 9.17 -30.62
CA LEU A 752 -7.53 8.20 -31.66
C LEU A 752 -8.68 8.76 -32.49
N ARG A 753 -8.34 9.46 -33.58
CA ARG A 753 -9.33 10.07 -34.48
C ARG A 753 -10.06 9.01 -35.30
N ALA A 754 -11.21 9.37 -35.87
CA ALA A 754 -11.92 8.50 -36.79
C ALA A 754 -10.99 8.06 -37.94
N GLY A 755 -11.02 6.77 -38.28
CA GLY A 755 -10.12 6.13 -39.25
C GLY A 755 -8.79 5.64 -38.67
N HIS A 756 -8.44 5.97 -37.42
CA HIS A 756 -7.26 5.39 -36.76
C HIS A 756 -7.39 3.88 -36.64
N ARG A 757 -6.37 3.13 -37.07
CA ARG A 757 -6.38 1.66 -36.99
C ARG A 757 -5.66 1.19 -35.72
N ILE A 758 -6.41 0.52 -34.86
CA ILE A 758 -5.87 -0.10 -33.63
C ILE A 758 -5.15 -1.41 -33.96
N GLY A 759 -4.32 -1.88 -33.02
CA GLY A 759 -3.65 -3.16 -33.09
C GLY A 759 -4.55 -4.34 -32.69
N THR A 760 -3.92 -5.44 -32.30
CA THR A 760 -4.66 -6.65 -31.84
C THR A 760 -4.96 -6.53 -30.36
N VAL A 761 -6.23 -6.62 -30.00
CA VAL A 761 -6.69 -6.55 -28.60
C VAL A 761 -6.58 -7.91 -27.91
N SER A 762 -6.14 -7.92 -26.64
CA SER A 762 -6.07 -9.13 -25.83
C SER A 762 -6.38 -8.82 -24.36
N PRO A 763 -6.94 -9.78 -23.60
CA PRO A 763 -7.23 -9.56 -22.18
C PRO A 763 -6.00 -9.09 -21.39
N LEU A 764 -6.14 -7.96 -20.69
CA LEU A 764 -5.05 -7.34 -19.92
C LEU A 764 -4.69 -8.07 -18.61
N PHE A 765 -5.69 -8.61 -17.92
CA PHE A 765 -5.54 -9.18 -16.59
C PHE A 765 -6.08 -10.60 -16.54
N GLN A 766 -5.47 -11.40 -15.67
CA GLN A 766 -5.93 -12.74 -15.34
C GLN A 766 -6.56 -12.73 -13.95
N LYS A 767 -7.53 -13.62 -13.76
CA LYS A 767 -8.14 -13.84 -12.45
C LYS A 767 -7.11 -14.50 -11.53
N LEU A 768 -7.03 -14.02 -10.29
CA LEU A 768 -6.31 -14.71 -9.23
C LEU A 768 -7.25 -15.74 -8.60
N GLU A 769 -6.92 -17.01 -8.75
CA GLU A 769 -7.74 -18.11 -8.25
C GLU A 769 -7.50 -18.37 -6.77
N VAL A 770 -8.56 -18.78 -6.06
CA VAL A 770 -8.53 -18.98 -4.60
C VAL A 770 -7.45 -20.01 -4.21
N ASP A 771 -7.38 -21.13 -4.94
CA ASP A 771 -6.40 -22.20 -4.66
C ASP A 771 -4.95 -21.72 -4.83
N GLN A 772 -4.68 -20.91 -5.85
CA GLN A 772 -3.36 -20.30 -6.07
C GLN A 772 -2.99 -19.39 -4.89
N ILE A 773 -3.94 -18.59 -4.43
CA ILE A 773 -3.73 -17.60 -3.38
C ILE A 773 -3.55 -18.26 -2.02
N GLU A 774 -4.33 -19.29 -1.69
CA GLU A 774 -4.14 -20.07 -0.46
C GLU A 774 -2.79 -20.80 -0.44
N ALA A 775 -2.35 -21.35 -1.58
CA ALA A 775 -1.02 -21.95 -1.69
C ALA A 775 0.11 -20.94 -1.44
N LEU A 776 0.00 -19.73 -2.01
CA LEU A 776 0.97 -18.65 -1.78
C LEU A 776 0.92 -18.15 -0.32
N LYS A 777 -0.28 -17.95 0.23
CA LYS A 777 -0.46 -17.56 1.64
C LYS A 777 0.21 -18.54 2.58
N LYS A 778 0.03 -19.85 2.36
CA LYS A 778 0.70 -20.91 3.12
C LYS A 778 2.22 -20.86 2.94
N ARG A 779 2.72 -20.69 1.71
CA ARG A 779 4.16 -20.60 1.41
C ARG A 779 4.86 -19.47 2.18
N PHE A 780 4.17 -18.33 2.38
CA PHE A 780 4.75 -17.13 3.00
C PHE A 780 4.21 -16.84 4.42
N GLY A 781 3.44 -17.77 5.01
CA GLY A 781 2.81 -17.62 6.34
C GLY A 781 3.71 -17.95 7.52
N GLY A 782 4.94 -18.43 7.27
CA GLY A 782 5.84 -18.96 8.29
C GLY A 782 5.66 -20.47 8.53
N GLN A 783 6.74 -21.12 8.97
CA GLN A 783 6.87 -22.59 9.11
C GLN A 783 6.64 -23.39 7.82
N GLN A 784 7.64 -23.36 6.94
CA GLN A 784 8.06 -24.54 6.19
C GLN A 784 9.58 -24.68 6.31
N VAL A 785 10.03 -25.83 6.81
CA VAL A 785 11.42 -26.29 6.69
C VAL A 785 11.67 -26.45 5.19
N PHE A 786 12.45 -25.56 4.59
CA PHE A 786 12.95 -25.78 3.25
C PHE A 786 14.02 -26.87 3.34
N GLU A 787 13.77 -28.03 2.73
CA GLU A 787 14.87 -28.89 2.30
C GLU A 787 15.75 -28.07 1.35
N PRO A 788 17.07 -27.99 1.57
CA PRO A 788 17.94 -27.19 0.73
C PRO A 788 17.92 -27.74 -0.69
N ALA A 789 17.75 -26.84 -1.66
CA ALA A 789 17.97 -27.13 -3.06
C ALA A 789 19.39 -27.68 -3.23
N THR A 790 19.49 -28.93 -3.65
CA THR A 790 20.77 -29.59 -3.94
C THR A 790 21.45 -28.90 -5.12
N VAL A 791 22.58 -28.26 -4.83
CA VAL A 791 23.58 -27.88 -5.83
C VAL A 791 24.26 -29.18 -6.29
N PRO A 792 24.35 -29.49 -7.59
CA PRO A 792 25.05 -30.69 -8.03
C PRO A 792 26.56 -30.49 -7.86
N ALA A 793 27.15 -31.22 -6.91
CA ALA A 793 28.60 -31.40 -6.82
C ALA A 793 29.04 -32.61 -7.67
N PRO A 794 30.29 -32.66 -8.16
CA PRO A 794 30.74 -33.65 -9.13
C PRO A 794 30.87 -35.06 -8.51
N ALA A 795 30.51 -36.07 -9.30
CA ALA A 795 30.48 -37.47 -8.88
C ALA A 795 31.88 -38.04 -8.59
N ALA A 796 32.00 -38.74 -7.46
CA ALA A 796 33.00 -39.78 -7.20
C ALA A 796 32.31 -41.01 -6.59
N PRO A 797 32.83 -42.23 -6.79
CA PRO A 797 32.03 -43.45 -6.91
C PRO A 797 31.68 -44.14 -5.58
N ALA A 798 30.62 -44.94 -5.67
CA ALA A 798 29.91 -45.62 -4.60
C ALA A 798 30.70 -46.77 -3.93
N ALA A 799 30.37 -47.00 -2.64
CA ALA A 799 30.54 -48.27 -1.96
C ALA A 799 29.31 -48.53 -1.07
N ASP A 800 28.84 -49.78 -1.10
CA ASP A 800 27.61 -50.33 -0.53
C ASP A 800 27.51 -50.31 1.01
N ALA A 801 26.27 -50.20 1.52
CA ALA A 801 25.78 -50.98 2.66
C ALA A 801 24.24 -50.93 2.76
N ALA A 802 23.64 -52.07 3.09
CA ALA A 802 22.24 -52.42 2.90
C ALA A 802 21.35 -52.27 4.16
N THR A 803 20.05 -51.96 3.91
CA THR A 803 18.80 -52.36 4.63
C THR A 803 18.59 -51.89 6.09
N VAL A 804 17.40 -51.49 6.58
CA VAL A 804 16.03 -52.01 6.44
C VAL A 804 15.02 -50.88 6.74
N ASN A 805 13.98 -50.69 5.91
CA ASN A 805 12.61 -50.34 6.32
C ASN A 805 11.66 -50.32 5.10
N GLY A 806 10.99 -51.45 4.87
CA GLY A 806 9.58 -51.52 4.42
C GLY A 806 9.09 -50.86 3.12
N VAL A 807 9.94 -50.29 2.27
CA VAL A 807 9.55 -49.69 0.98
C VAL A 807 10.46 -50.27 -0.10
N ASP A 808 9.88 -50.94 -1.10
CA ASP A 808 10.62 -51.41 -2.28
C ASP A 808 10.68 -50.25 -3.31
N PRO A 809 11.80 -49.50 -3.36
CA PRO A 809 11.87 -48.26 -4.14
C PRO A 809 11.82 -48.54 -5.64
N GLU A 810 12.31 -49.72 -6.05
CA GLU A 810 12.36 -50.13 -7.44
C GLU A 810 10.96 -50.50 -7.95
N LYS A 811 10.17 -51.17 -7.11
CA LYS A 811 8.77 -51.48 -7.41
C LYS A 811 7.89 -50.24 -7.45
N ALA A 812 8.10 -49.26 -6.55
CA ALA A 812 7.38 -47.99 -6.58
C ALA A 812 7.71 -47.18 -7.85
N LYS A 813 8.98 -47.20 -8.28
CA LYS A 813 9.42 -46.54 -9.52
C LYS A 813 8.80 -47.17 -10.77
N GLN A 814 8.78 -48.50 -10.85
CA GLN A 814 8.13 -49.23 -11.96
C GLN A 814 6.62 -48.97 -12.01
N LEU A 815 5.93 -48.99 -10.86
CA LEU A 815 4.51 -48.70 -10.79
C LEU A 815 4.19 -47.23 -11.13
N THR A 816 5.07 -46.30 -10.77
CA THR A 816 4.94 -44.88 -11.16
C THR A 816 4.99 -44.71 -12.67
N GLN A 817 5.93 -45.39 -13.33
CA GLN A 817 6.03 -45.36 -14.80
C GLN A 817 4.80 -46.00 -15.46
N ALA A 818 4.34 -47.16 -14.96
CA ALA A 818 3.13 -47.82 -15.47
C ALA A 818 1.86 -46.96 -15.30
N VAL A 819 1.73 -46.22 -14.19
CA VAL A 819 0.63 -45.27 -13.97
C VAL A 819 0.69 -44.11 -14.98
N ALA A 820 1.89 -43.59 -15.28
CA ALA A 820 2.07 -42.51 -16.25
C ALA A 820 1.68 -42.98 -17.67
N GLU A 821 2.22 -44.11 -18.12
CA GLU A 821 1.94 -44.68 -19.44
C GLU A 821 0.44 -45.00 -19.63
N GLN A 822 -0.20 -45.61 -18.62
CA GLN A 822 -1.62 -45.91 -18.66
C GLN A 822 -2.47 -44.62 -18.60
N GLY A 823 -2.02 -43.59 -17.90
CA GLY A 823 -2.65 -42.26 -17.87
C GLY A 823 -2.64 -41.57 -19.23
N ASP A 824 -1.54 -41.69 -19.96
CA ASP A 824 -1.39 -41.15 -21.31
C ASP A 824 -2.24 -41.90 -22.33
N LYS A 825 -2.34 -43.23 -22.20
CA LYS A 825 -3.24 -44.04 -23.00
C LYS A 825 -4.72 -43.64 -22.82
N VAL A 826 -5.15 -43.40 -21.58
CA VAL A 826 -6.51 -42.91 -21.30
C VAL A 826 -6.73 -41.51 -21.87
N ARG A 827 -5.74 -40.61 -21.80
CA ARG A 827 -5.81 -39.27 -22.40
C ARG A 827 -5.92 -39.35 -23.93
N ALA A 828 -5.11 -40.18 -24.58
CA ALA A 828 -5.16 -40.39 -26.02
C ALA A 828 -6.53 -40.92 -26.47
N LEU A 829 -7.09 -41.92 -25.78
CA LEU A 829 -8.40 -42.49 -26.08
C LEU A 829 -9.55 -41.48 -25.91
N LYS A 830 -9.45 -40.57 -24.92
CA LYS A 830 -10.43 -39.47 -24.75
C LYS A 830 -10.33 -38.44 -25.85
N THR A 831 -9.11 -38.08 -26.26
CA THR A 831 -8.87 -37.13 -27.37
C THR A 831 -9.37 -37.69 -28.70
N GLN A 832 -9.21 -39.00 -28.94
CA GLN A 832 -9.70 -39.69 -30.13
C GLN A 832 -11.20 -40.02 -30.09
N LYS A 833 -11.93 -39.60 -29.04
CA LYS A 833 -13.37 -39.88 -28.83
C LYS A 833 -13.72 -41.37 -28.95
N ALA A 834 -12.85 -42.25 -28.46
CA ALA A 834 -13.10 -43.68 -28.43
C ALA A 834 -14.37 -44.03 -27.62
N GLU A 835 -14.93 -45.22 -27.84
CA GLU A 835 -16.16 -45.64 -27.16
C GLU A 835 -16.04 -45.57 -25.64
N LYS A 836 -17.11 -45.12 -24.99
CA LYS A 836 -17.14 -44.87 -23.54
C LYS A 836 -16.83 -46.12 -22.71
N ALA A 837 -17.22 -47.29 -23.20
CA ALA A 837 -16.92 -48.59 -22.57
C ALA A 837 -15.40 -48.88 -22.55
N VAL A 838 -14.70 -48.59 -23.66
CA VAL A 838 -13.25 -48.77 -23.79
C VAL A 838 -12.48 -47.81 -22.88
N ILE A 839 -12.90 -46.54 -22.85
CA ILE A 839 -12.30 -45.53 -21.95
C ILE A 839 -12.50 -45.93 -20.49
N THR A 840 -13.68 -46.46 -20.14
CA THR A 840 -13.98 -46.86 -18.76
C THR A 840 -13.16 -48.07 -18.34
N ALA A 841 -12.96 -49.06 -19.22
CA ALA A 841 -12.09 -50.21 -18.94
C ALA A 841 -10.63 -49.79 -18.66
N GLU A 842 -10.09 -48.87 -19.46
CA GLU A 842 -8.70 -48.42 -19.30
C GLU A 842 -8.52 -47.47 -18.09
N VAL A 843 -9.56 -46.72 -17.71
CA VAL A 843 -9.59 -45.93 -16.46
C VAL A 843 -9.61 -46.84 -15.23
N THR A 844 -10.33 -47.97 -15.27
CA THR A 844 -10.33 -48.94 -14.17
C THR A 844 -8.94 -49.54 -13.96
N LYS A 845 -8.22 -49.88 -15.03
CA LYS A 845 -6.81 -50.34 -14.94
C LYS A 845 -5.89 -49.27 -14.34
N LEU A 846 -6.07 -48.00 -14.73
CA LEU A 846 -5.30 -46.90 -14.17
C LEU A 846 -5.53 -46.72 -12.66
N LEU A 847 -6.78 -46.88 -12.20
CA LEU A 847 -7.12 -46.79 -10.79
C LEU A 847 -6.54 -47.95 -9.99
N ASP A 848 -6.49 -49.16 -10.55
CA ASP A 848 -5.87 -50.31 -9.90
C ASP A 848 -4.36 -50.15 -9.76
N LEU A 849 -3.67 -49.68 -10.82
CA LEU A 849 -2.24 -49.36 -10.77
C LEU A 849 -1.92 -48.29 -9.72
N LYS A 850 -2.77 -47.27 -9.57
CA LYS A 850 -2.62 -46.25 -8.52
C LYS A 850 -2.79 -46.80 -7.11
N LYS A 851 -3.68 -47.79 -6.91
CA LYS A 851 -3.82 -48.46 -5.62
C LYS A 851 -2.58 -49.30 -5.30
N GLN A 852 -2.05 -50.02 -6.28
CA GLN A 852 -0.83 -50.81 -6.11
C GLN A 852 0.38 -49.90 -5.80
N LEU A 853 0.48 -48.74 -6.44
CA LEU A 853 1.50 -47.73 -6.14
C LEU A 853 1.35 -47.17 -4.71
N ALA A 854 0.14 -46.83 -4.28
CA ALA A 854 -0.10 -46.33 -2.92
C ALA A 854 0.35 -47.36 -1.86
N VAL A 855 0.06 -48.64 -2.08
CA VAL A 855 0.52 -49.73 -1.19
C VAL A 855 2.04 -49.88 -1.22
N ALA A 856 2.67 -49.77 -2.40
CA ALA A 856 4.14 -49.83 -2.53
C ALA A 856 4.86 -48.65 -1.87
N GLU A 857 4.22 -47.48 -1.79
CA GLU A 857 4.72 -46.29 -1.10
C GLU A 857 4.36 -46.23 0.39
N GLY A 858 3.70 -47.26 0.94
CA GLY A 858 3.30 -47.33 2.34
C GLY A 858 2.13 -46.40 2.72
N LYS A 859 1.34 -45.94 1.74
CA LYS A 859 0.17 -45.07 1.94
C LYS A 859 -1.12 -45.91 1.94
N SER A 860 -1.99 -45.72 2.93
CA SER A 860 -3.31 -46.37 2.96
C SER A 860 -4.17 -45.93 1.76
N PRO A 861 -4.75 -46.84 0.96
CA PRO A 861 -5.58 -46.47 -0.18
C PRO A 861 -6.94 -45.91 0.26
N GLU A 862 -7.27 -44.68 -0.16
CA GLU A 862 -8.57 -44.06 0.12
C GLU A 862 -9.74 -44.83 -0.52
N PRO A 863 -10.92 -44.91 0.14
CA PRO A 863 -12.11 -45.52 -0.45
C PRO A 863 -12.74 -44.59 -1.49
N ALA A 864 -13.24 -45.18 -2.59
CA ALA A 864 -13.83 -44.45 -3.71
C ALA A 864 -15.14 -43.71 -3.33
N PRO A 865 -15.40 -42.51 -3.87
CA PRO A 865 -16.59 -41.73 -3.55
C PRO A 865 -17.86 -42.37 -4.12
N GLN A 866 -18.84 -42.63 -3.25
CA GLN A 866 -20.19 -43.05 -3.64
C GLN A 866 -20.92 -41.90 -4.35
N LYS A 867 -21.47 -42.18 -5.54
CA LYS A 867 -22.31 -41.24 -6.31
C LYS A 867 -23.65 -41.00 -5.60
N GLY A 868 -23.82 -39.83 -5.01
CA GLY A 868 -25.13 -39.30 -4.59
C GLY A 868 -26.00 -38.95 -5.79
N LYS A 869 -27.22 -39.49 -5.83
CA LYS A 869 -28.26 -39.21 -6.82
C LYS A 869 -28.74 -37.76 -6.70
N LYS A 870 -29.01 -37.14 -7.86
CA LYS A 870 -29.75 -35.88 -8.01
C LYS A 870 -31.07 -35.89 -7.22
N LYS A 871 -31.33 -34.81 -6.49
CA LYS A 871 -32.63 -34.14 -6.42
C LYS A 871 -32.39 -32.64 -6.52
#